data_AF-A0A7V6A1A3-F1
#
_entry.id   AF-A0A7V6A1A3-F1
#
_cell.length_a   1.000
_cell.length_b   1.000
_cell.length_c   1.000
_cell.angle_alpha   90.00
_cell.angle_beta   90.00
_cell.angle_gamma   90.00
#
_symmetry.space_group_name_H-M   'P 1'
#
loop_
_entity.id
_entity.type
_entity.pdbx_description
1 polymer ?
#
loop_
_entity_poly.entity_id
_entity_poly.type
_entity_poly.pdbx_seq_one_letter_code
_entity_poly.pdbx_strand_id
1 'polypeptide(L)'
;MYAHSANSRGEKHCLEHHLQEVAHLAETFANKFQAGPWGYLAGLLHDVGKLNPAFQDYLSRKISKGPDHSSAGAILAIRKKYWEGLVFLVSGHHGGLPSFSDIKQRLQEKLSEPAILEVCKKINQIITLPESLPLPQLNSSLQVEFFLRMLFSTLVDADFLDTENHFNAEKTAIRKKCYDLKELAKLLYQDQHQRYADCEPNLVNQARQEIYQECLKAASCHPGIFRLTVPTGGGKTRSALAFALEHAIRHRKHRVIVALPYTSIIDQTAQVYREILGADNVLEHHSAVAFSDREEDFLQNQWARLAAENWDAPVIVTTTVQLFESLLAHKPSACRKLHNLAQSIIILDEVQTLPTPVLAPILDVLQQLVDRYGVTLVLSTATQPALVNANSPYIKGLRGEIREVVPNPARFFQALKRVTYEWPPEAWSWERIAQEMMGAYQCLAVVNTKSDALTLLDAMEDPEALHLSTCLCMAHRRELIRDIKNRLADGRPCRVVATQVVEAGVDLDFPLVLRALAPLDRIVQAAGRCNREGRLAPADARVIVFRPEKGKLPPGDYRTGTDLAASLLGQRKVDLHDPKVYEAYFRQLYQAVDIDKHKINELRARLNFPEVAARFRLIEEDTVPLVVRWPREGSPVEKILAQLHTGSGANRGEARLLLRRLQPYLVNVRRRVLSDYQQQGLVRELPLGLWEWLGHYHQVRGLGDTTIDPEALVI
;
A
#
# COMPACT_ATOMS: atom_id res chain seq x y z
N MET A 1 28.82 29.03 -14.97
CA MET A 1 27.34 28.94 -15.09
C MET A 1 26.82 28.12 -13.93
N TYR A 2 25.58 28.37 -13.50
CA TYR A 2 25.04 27.80 -12.27
C TYR A 2 23.79 26.95 -12.54
N ALA A 3 23.61 25.88 -11.78
CA ALA A 3 22.40 25.05 -11.80
C ALA A 3 21.31 25.63 -10.88
N HIS A 4 21.70 26.20 -9.75
CA HIS A 4 20.79 26.75 -8.75
C HIS A 4 21.25 28.11 -8.25
N SER A 5 20.33 28.84 -7.63
CA SER A 5 20.63 30.08 -6.91
C SER A 5 21.53 29.83 -5.70
N ALA A 6 22.10 30.90 -5.14
CA ALA A 6 22.91 30.79 -3.94
C ALA A 6 22.13 30.19 -2.75
N ASN A 7 22.79 29.34 -1.96
CA ASN A 7 22.28 28.84 -0.70
C ASN A 7 22.27 29.94 0.39
N SER A 8 21.87 29.59 1.62
CA SER A 8 21.85 30.53 2.76
C SER A 8 23.23 31.09 3.14
N ARG A 9 24.32 30.45 2.68
CA ARG A 9 25.71 30.88 2.87
C ARG A 9 26.25 31.73 1.71
N GLY A 10 25.43 31.99 0.70
CA GLY A 10 25.84 32.77 -0.48
C GLY A 10 26.58 31.95 -1.55
N GLU A 11 26.74 30.64 -1.36
CA GLU A 11 27.43 29.76 -2.31
C GLU A 11 26.49 29.35 -3.43
N LYS A 12 26.91 29.49 -4.69
CA LYS A 12 26.12 29.09 -5.86
C LYS A 12 26.47 27.67 -6.30
N HIS A 13 25.47 26.91 -6.72
CA HIS A 13 25.69 25.55 -7.24
C HIS A 13 26.19 25.57 -8.70
N CYS A 14 27.44 25.19 -8.94
CA CYS A 14 28.00 25.09 -10.30
C CYS A 14 27.24 24.05 -11.14
N LEU A 15 26.92 24.41 -12.40
CA LEU A 15 26.15 23.50 -13.28
C LEU A 15 26.93 22.24 -13.66
N GLU A 16 28.21 22.36 -13.96
CA GLU A 16 29.04 21.19 -14.32
C GLU A 16 29.11 20.19 -13.18
N HIS A 17 29.37 20.67 -11.96
CA HIS A 17 29.41 19.85 -10.76
C HIS A 17 28.07 19.16 -10.50
N HIS A 18 26.96 19.92 -10.53
CA HIS A 18 25.61 19.36 -10.36
C HIS A 18 25.31 18.25 -11.38
N LEU A 19 25.59 18.48 -12.67
CA LEU A 19 25.37 17.45 -13.70
C LEU A 19 26.20 16.18 -13.45
N GLN A 20 27.46 16.33 -13.01
CA GLN A 20 28.34 15.20 -12.70
C GLN A 20 27.88 14.45 -11.44
N GLU A 21 27.54 15.14 -10.35
CA GLU A 21 27.07 14.52 -9.11
C GLU A 21 25.74 13.78 -9.33
N VAL A 22 24.78 14.40 -10.01
CA VAL A 22 23.50 13.74 -10.36
C VAL A 22 23.75 12.53 -11.26
N ALA A 23 24.67 12.62 -12.22
CA ALA A 23 25.03 11.49 -13.08
C ALA A 23 25.63 10.33 -12.28
N HIS A 24 26.58 10.59 -11.37
CA HIS A 24 27.21 9.56 -10.54
C HIS A 24 26.24 8.93 -9.54
N LEU A 25 25.35 9.72 -8.92
CA LEU A 25 24.30 9.20 -8.05
C LEU A 25 23.30 8.34 -8.82
N ALA A 26 22.80 8.82 -9.97
CA ALA A 26 21.87 8.07 -10.81
C ALA A 26 22.50 6.78 -11.34
N GLU A 27 23.78 6.81 -11.71
CA GLU A 27 24.56 5.62 -12.07
C GLU A 27 24.62 4.60 -10.93
N THR A 28 24.97 5.05 -9.73
CA THR A 28 25.06 4.21 -8.54
C THR A 28 23.73 3.54 -8.23
N PHE A 29 22.62 4.27 -8.35
CA PHE A 29 21.29 3.72 -8.15
C PHE A 29 20.90 2.72 -9.25
N ALA A 30 21.21 3.04 -10.51
CA ALA A 30 20.87 2.20 -11.66
C ALA A 30 21.74 0.95 -11.78
N ASN A 31 22.94 0.94 -11.19
CA ASN A 31 23.83 -0.23 -11.12
C ASN A 31 23.19 -1.42 -10.40
N LYS A 32 22.26 -1.18 -9.47
CA LYS A 32 21.48 -2.22 -8.77
C LYS A 32 20.73 -3.15 -9.74
N PHE A 33 20.41 -2.67 -10.94
CA PHE A 33 19.70 -3.39 -11.99
C PHE A 33 20.40 -3.26 -13.36
N GLN A 34 21.73 -3.13 -13.35
CA GLN A 34 22.60 -3.17 -14.54
C GLN A 34 22.28 -2.09 -15.59
N ALA A 35 21.84 -0.91 -15.15
CA ALA A 35 21.53 0.21 -16.03
C ALA A 35 22.33 1.49 -15.71
N GLY A 36 23.44 1.35 -14.98
CA GLY A 36 24.34 2.44 -14.58
C GLY A 36 24.63 3.45 -15.68
N PRO A 37 25.12 3.03 -16.86
CA PRO A 37 25.44 3.95 -17.96
C PRO A 37 24.25 4.79 -18.44
N TRP A 38 23.03 4.23 -18.40
CA TRP A 38 21.81 4.97 -18.75
C TRP A 38 21.41 5.97 -17.66
N GLY A 39 21.58 5.60 -16.39
CA GLY A 39 21.40 6.53 -15.26
C GLY A 39 22.39 7.70 -15.33
N TYR A 40 23.68 7.41 -15.56
CA TYR A 40 24.73 8.39 -15.74
C TYR A 40 24.40 9.38 -16.86
N LEU A 41 24.06 8.86 -18.04
CA LEU A 41 23.74 9.68 -19.20
C LEU A 41 22.46 10.53 -18.97
N ALA A 42 21.44 9.98 -18.33
CA ALA A 42 20.24 10.73 -17.98
C ALA A 42 20.57 11.91 -17.04
N GLY A 43 21.43 11.69 -16.03
CA GLY A 43 21.90 12.73 -15.12
C GLY A 43 22.69 13.83 -15.82
N LEU A 44 23.59 13.50 -16.73
CA LEU A 44 24.32 14.51 -17.51
C LEU A 44 23.43 15.37 -18.41
N LEU A 45 22.31 14.82 -18.87
CA LEU A 45 21.44 15.49 -19.86
C LEU A 45 20.31 16.31 -19.24
N HIS A 46 19.85 15.98 -18.02
CA HIS A 46 18.56 16.46 -17.52
C HIS A 46 18.43 17.99 -17.47
N ASP A 47 19.49 18.66 -17.04
CA ASP A 47 19.52 20.10 -16.77
C ASP A 47 20.39 20.91 -17.74
N VAL A 48 20.77 20.31 -18.88
CA VAL A 48 21.59 20.96 -19.91
C VAL A 48 20.98 22.28 -20.41
N GLY A 49 19.65 22.41 -20.39
CA GLY A 49 18.98 23.65 -20.78
C GLY A 49 19.28 24.86 -19.89
N LYS A 50 19.81 24.66 -18.67
CA LYS A 50 20.24 25.75 -17.79
C LYS A 50 21.43 26.53 -18.36
N LEU A 51 22.11 26.01 -19.39
CA LEU A 51 23.11 26.73 -20.18
C LEU A 51 22.55 27.89 -21.01
N ASN A 52 21.23 27.95 -21.19
CA ASN A 52 20.59 29.06 -21.87
C ASN A 52 20.85 30.37 -21.11
N PRO A 53 21.40 31.42 -21.75
CA PRO A 53 21.65 32.71 -21.10
C PRO A 53 20.43 33.29 -20.38
N ALA A 54 19.24 33.16 -20.97
CA ALA A 54 18.00 33.62 -20.33
C ALA A 54 17.68 32.85 -19.04
N PHE A 55 18.09 31.58 -18.93
CA PHE A 55 17.96 30.82 -17.69
C PHE A 55 18.94 31.30 -16.60
N GLN A 56 20.16 31.68 -16.98
CA GLN A 56 21.12 32.29 -16.05
C GLN A 56 20.64 33.67 -15.55
N ASP A 57 20.01 34.45 -16.43
CA ASP A 57 19.37 35.72 -16.04
C ASP A 57 18.21 35.49 -15.07
N TYR A 58 17.41 34.43 -15.26
CA TYR A 58 16.38 34.00 -14.31
C TYR A 58 16.97 33.62 -12.93
N LEU A 59 18.03 32.81 -12.89
CA LEU A 59 18.70 32.45 -11.63
C LEU A 59 19.28 33.67 -10.90
N SER A 60 19.72 34.68 -11.65
CA SER A 60 20.20 35.96 -11.09
C SER A 60 19.08 36.96 -10.76
N ARG A 61 17.80 36.56 -10.91
CA ARG A 61 16.59 37.37 -10.68
C ARG A 61 16.49 38.62 -11.57
N LYS A 62 17.18 38.66 -12.71
CA LYS A 62 17.03 39.74 -13.70
C LYS A 62 15.72 39.65 -14.47
N ILE A 63 15.18 38.43 -14.61
CA ILE A 63 13.87 38.16 -15.20
C ILE A 63 13.03 37.30 -14.26
N SER A 64 11.70 37.45 -14.31
CA SER A 64 10.76 36.79 -13.39
C SER A 64 10.41 35.35 -13.79
N LYS A 65 10.56 35.00 -15.08
CA LYS A 65 10.23 33.67 -15.62
C LYS A 65 11.34 33.18 -16.54
N GLY A 66 11.94 32.04 -16.21
CA GLY A 66 12.96 31.38 -17.03
C GLY A 66 12.36 30.66 -18.25
N PRO A 67 13.18 30.42 -19.30
CA PRO A 67 12.80 29.58 -20.43
C PRO A 67 12.65 28.10 -20.00
N ASP A 68 12.02 27.28 -20.83
CA ASP A 68 12.02 25.83 -20.63
C ASP A 68 13.45 25.28 -20.73
N HIS A 69 13.93 24.65 -19.66
CA HIS A 69 15.25 24.04 -19.62
C HIS A 69 15.21 22.52 -19.85
N SER A 70 14.03 21.90 -19.78
CA SER A 70 13.89 20.45 -19.88
C SER A 70 14.03 19.92 -21.31
N SER A 71 13.64 20.71 -22.34
CA SER A 71 13.68 20.25 -23.74
C SER A 71 15.10 20.16 -24.32
N ALA A 72 16.05 20.95 -23.84
CA ALA A 72 17.37 21.04 -24.45
C ALA A 72 18.15 19.71 -24.35
N GLY A 73 18.14 19.08 -23.17
CA GLY A 73 18.76 17.77 -22.98
C GLY A 73 18.09 16.66 -23.79
N ALA A 74 16.76 16.73 -23.92
CA ALA A 74 15.97 15.78 -24.71
C ALA A 74 16.33 15.86 -26.21
N ILE A 75 16.44 17.07 -26.75
CA ILE A 75 16.87 17.30 -28.14
C ILE A 75 18.32 16.88 -28.35
N LEU A 76 19.19 17.17 -27.39
CA LEU A 76 20.59 16.75 -27.44
C LEU A 76 20.71 15.23 -27.54
N ALA A 77 19.90 14.47 -26.79
CA ALA A 77 19.87 13.01 -26.85
C ALA A 77 19.54 12.49 -28.26
N ILE A 78 18.52 13.07 -28.91
CA ILE A 78 18.12 12.74 -30.28
C ILE A 78 19.23 13.07 -31.29
N ARG A 79 19.84 14.27 -31.18
CA ARG A 79 20.91 14.69 -32.11
C ARG A 79 22.16 13.82 -31.99
N LYS A 80 22.45 13.32 -30.80
CA LYS A 80 23.54 12.37 -30.53
C LYS A 80 23.16 10.91 -30.85
N LYS A 81 21.93 10.65 -31.32
CA LYS A 81 21.40 9.32 -31.67
C LYS A 81 21.44 8.34 -30.49
N TYR A 82 21.27 8.84 -29.26
CA TYR A 82 21.06 7.95 -28.12
C TYR A 82 19.67 7.33 -28.17
N TRP A 83 19.43 6.34 -27.30
CA TRP A 83 18.13 5.70 -27.17
C TRP A 83 17.03 6.72 -26.85
N GLU A 84 15.96 6.70 -27.65
CA GLU A 84 14.85 7.66 -27.57
C GLU A 84 14.14 7.68 -26.20
N GLY A 85 14.25 6.60 -25.43
CA GLY A 85 13.72 6.52 -24.06
C GLY A 85 14.25 7.64 -23.14
N LEU A 86 15.48 8.11 -23.35
CA LEU A 86 16.05 9.22 -22.58
C LEU A 86 15.24 10.51 -22.68
N VAL A 87 14.54 10.73 -23.79
CA VAL A 87 13.69 11.90 -24.01
C VAL A 87 12.59 11.97 -22.95
N PHE A 88 12.00 10.84 -22.57
CA PHE A 88 10.98 10.77 -21.52
C PHE A 88 11.54 11.17 -20.15
N LEU A 89 12.73 10.65 -19.82
CA LEU A 89 13.37 10.90 -18.52
C LEU A 89 13.73 12.37 -18.36
N VAL A 90 14.43 12.92 -19.35
CA VAL A 90 14.91 14.31 -19.35
C VAL A 90 13.75 15.30 -19.47
N SER A 91 12.75 15.03 -20.30
CA SER A 91 11.59 15.92 -20.43
C SER A 91 10.70 15.92 -19.18
N GLY A 92 10.73 14.84 -18.40
CA GLY A 92 9.83 14.60 -17.28
C GLY A 92 10.39 14.93 -15.89
N HIS A 93 11.70 15.24 -15.75
CA HIS A 93 12.36 15.28 -14.44
C HIS A 93 11.71 16.21 -13.40
N HIS A 94 11.06 17.30 -13.82
CA HIS A 94 10.24 18.14 -12.92
C HIS A 94 8.73 17.89 -13.01
N GLY A 95 8.19 17.68 -14.21
CA GLY A 95 6.74 17.60 -14.46
C GLY A 95 6.11 16.21 -14.23
N GLY A 96 6.96 15.18 -14.16
CA GLY A 96 6.59 13.78 -14.24
C GLY A 96 6.75 13.20 -15.65
N LEU A 97 6.76 11.87 -15.74
CA LEU A 97 6.85 11.16 -17.02
C LEU A 97 5.67 11.54 -17.94
N PRO A 98 5.95 12.07 -19.14
CA PRO A 98 4.92 12.56 -20.07
C PRO A 98 4.34 11.42 -20.93
N SER A 99 3.22 11.66 -21.62
CA SER A 99 2.72 10.71 -22.62
C SER A 99 3.58 10.74 -23.90
N PHE A 100 3.54 9.66 -24.68
CA PHE A 100 4.20 9.62 -26.00
C PHE A 100 3.74 10.77 -26.92
N SER A 101 2.45 11.14 -26.89
CA SER A 101 1.92 12.26 -27.66
C SER A 101 2.52 13.61 -27.24
N ASP A 102 2.66 13.84 -25.93
CA ASP A 102 3.26 15.09 -25.42
C ASP A 102 4.72 15.22 -25.85
N ILE A 103 5.47 14.11 -25.81
CA ILE A 103 6.85 14.06 -26.30
C ILE A 103 6.92 14.40 -27.78
N LYS A 104 6.06 13.78 -28.61
CA LYS A 104 6.04 14.03 -30.06
C LYS A 104 5.78 15.51 -30.37
N GLN A 105 4.78 16.10 -29.71
CA GLN A 105 4.47 17.52 -29.87
C GLN A 105 5.65 18.41 -29.43
N ARG A 106 6.21 18.14 -28.24
CA ARG A 106 7.35 18.91 -27.71
C ARG A 106 8.55 18.85 -28.65
N LEU A 107 8.89 17.68 -29.18
CA LEU A 107 9.99 17.54 -30.13
C LEU A 107 9.71 18.33 -31.42
N GLN A 108 8.50 18.29 -31.97
CA GLN A 108 8.14 19.05 -33.17
C GLN A 108 8.30 20.56 -32.97
N GLU A 109 7.88 21.08 -31.81
CA GLU A 109 7.96 22.51 -31.49
C GLU A 109 9.40 22.98 -31.23
N LYS A 110 10.21 22.14 -30.59
CA LYS A 110 11.49 22.55 -29.99
C LYS A 110 12.74 22.17 -30.79
N LEU A 111 12.65 21.20 -31.70
CA LEU A 111 13.83 20.64 -32.41
C LEU A 111 14.66 21.69 -33.17
N SER A 112 13.99 22.72 -33.69
CA SER A 112 14.60 23.79 -34.50
C SER A 112 14.77 25.11 -33.74
N GLU A 113 14.52 25.13 -32.43
CA GLU A 113 14.62 26.36 -31.63
C GLU A 113 16.08 26.83 -31.52
N PRO A 114 16.43 28.05 -32.01
CA PRO A 114 17.82 28.51 -32.07
C PRO A 114 18.55 28.48 -30.73
N ALA A 115 17.86 28.87 -29.64
CA ALA A 115 18.42 28.89 -28.29
C ALA A 115 18.83 27.48 -27.82
N ILE A 116 18.04 26.45 -28.13
CA ILE A 116 18.35 25.07 -27.79
C ILE A 116 19.52 24.54 -28.63
N LEU A 117 19.57 24.89 -29.92
CA LEU A 117 20.67 24.51 -30.80
C LEU A 117 22.01 25.13 -30.34
N GLU A 118 21.98 26.35 -29.81
CA GLU A 118 23.16 26.99 -29.22
C GLU A 118 23.64 26.23 -27.97
N VAL A 119 22.73 25.87 -27.06
CA VAL A 119 23.02 25.03 -25.88
C VAL A 119 23.66 23.70 -26.30
N CYS A 120 23.10 23.03 -27.31
CA CYS A 120 23.63 21.76 -27.83
C CYS A 120 25.06 21.88 -28.41
N LYS A 121 25.45 23.05 -28.91
CA LYS A 121 26.83 23.29 -29.39
C LYS A 121 27.80 23.53 -28.24
N LYS A 122 27.38 24.28 -27.22
CA LYS A 122 28.22 24.66 -26.08
C LYS A 122 28.46 23.53 -25.09
N ILE A 123 27.55 22.56 -24.98
CA ILE A 123 27.63 21.50 -23.96
C ILE A 123 28.94 20.71 -23.98
N ASN A 124 29.51 20.42 -25.16
CA ASN A 124 30.76 19.65 -25.28
C ASN A 124 31.98 20.41 -24.72
N GLN A 125 31.86 21.71 -24.42
CA GLN A 125 32.90 22.51 -23.77
C GLN A 125 32.83 22.42 -22.24
N ILE A 126 31.77 21.82 -21.69
CA ILE A 126 31.45 21.83 -20.25
C ILE A 126 31.47 20.40 -19.70
N ILE A 127 30.89 19.45 -20.43
CA ILE A 127 30.91 18.04 -20.04
C ILE A 127 31.28 17.16 -21.23
N THR A 128 31.94 16.05 -20.96
CA THR A 128 32.20 15.00 -21.95
C THR A 128 31.03 14.01 -21.94
N LEU A 129 30.36 13.88 -23.08
CA LEU A 129 29.28 12.92 -23.25
C LEU A 129 29.83 11.59 -23.81
N PRO A 130 29.35 10.42 -23.34
CA PRO A 130 29.70 9.12 -23.91
C PRO A 130 29.35 9.04 -25.40
N GLU A 131 30.23 8.50 -26.26
CA GLU A 131 29.97 8.49 -27.72
C GLU A 131 28.77 7.62 -28.13
N SER A 132 28.62 6.46 -27.51
CA SER A 132 27.49 5.55 -27.75
C SER A 132 27.29 4.60 -26.57
N LEU A 133 26.08 4.07 -26.43
CA LEU A 133 25.74 3.05 -25.44
C LEU A 133 24.96 1.92 -26.12
N PRO A 134 25.18 0.65 -25.72
CA PRO A 134 24.40 -0.47 -26.25
C PRO A 134 22.94 -0.32 -25.82
N LEU A 135 22.01 -0.50 -26.76
CA LEU A 135 20.58 -0.42 -26.48
C LEU A 135 20.19 -1.36 -25.33
N PRO A 136 19.27 -0.93 -24.45
CA PRO A 136 18.80 -1.78 -23.37
C PRO A 136 18.11 -3.02 -23.95
N GLN A 137 18.48 -4.21 -23.46
CA GLN A 137 17.86 -5.47 -23.87
C GLN A 137 16.48 -5.59 -23.23
N LEU A 138 15.44 -5.25 -24.01
CA LEU A 138 14.04 -5.19 -23.60
C LEU A 138 13.19 -5.90 -24.65
N ASN A 139 12.37 -6.85 -24.22
CA ASN A 139 11.66 -7.78 -25.10
C ASN A 139 10.19 -7.42 -25.32
N SER A 140 9.67 -6.38 -24.65
CA SER A 140 8.28 -5.93 -24.80
C SER A 140 8.11 -4.44 -24.48
N SER A 141 7.02 -3.86 -24.96
CA SER A 141 6.65 -2.46 -24.63
C SER A 141 6.41 -2.25 -23.14
N LEU A 142 5.86 -3.25 -22.43
CA LEU A 142 5.69 -3.21 -20.97
C LEU A 142 7.02 -3.19 -20.22
N GLN A 143 8.04 -3.89 -20.75
CA GLN A 143 9.40 -3.83 -20.20
C GLN A 143 10.07 -2.48 -20.44
N VAL A 144 9.87 -1.89 -21.63
CA VAL A 144 10.32 -0.53 -21.94
C VAL A 144 9.71 0.48 -20.99
N GLU A 145 8.39 0.42 -20.83
CA GLU A 145 7.65 1.33 -19.96
C GLU A 145 8.13 1.28 -18.51
N PHE A 146 8.25 0.07 -17.95
CA PHE A 146 8.66 -0.08 -16.56
C PHE A 146 10.15 0.25 -16.35
N PHE A 147 11.01 -0.06 -17.32
CA PHE A 147 12.42 0.34 -17.30
C PHE A 147 12.60 1.87 -17.30
N LEU A 148 11.77 2.59 -18.07
CA LEU A 148 11.74 4.04 -18.02
C LEU A 148 11.32 4.55 -16.64
N ARG A 149 10.34 3.94 -15.97
CA ARG A 149 9.99 4.33 -14.59
C ARG A 149 11.13 4.12 -13.60
N MET A 150 11.85 3.01 -13.73
CA MET A 150 12.97 2.69 -12.85
C MET A 150 14.15 3.65 -13.06
N LEU A 151 14.51 3.97 -14.30
CA LEU A 151 15.52 5.00 -14.60
C LEU A 151 15.06 6.42 -14.25
N PHE A 152 13.77 6.71 -14.40
CA PHE A 152 13.22 7.99 -13.98
C PHE A 152 13.37 8.17 -12.47
N SER A 153 13.07 7.12 -11.70
CA SER A 153 13.27 7.09 -10.25
C SER A 153 14.71 7.40 -9.86
N THR A 154 15.71 6.81 -10.54
CA THR A 154 17.12 7.08 -10.25
C THR A 154 17.50 8.53 -10.53
N LEU A 155 17.02 9.08 -11.67
CA LEU A 155 17.31 10.46 -12.05
C LEU A 155 16.71 11.46 -11.06
N VAL A 156 15.41 11.34 -10.76
CA VAL A 156 14.72 12.33 -9.92
C VAL A 156 15.15 12.27 -8.46
N ASP A 157 15.54 11.09 -7.96
CA ASP A 157 16.07 11.01 -6.60
C ASP A 157 17.50 11.55 -6.52
N ALA A 158 18.34 11.31 -7.54
CA ALA A 158 19.68 11.89 -7.62
C ALA A 158 19.66 13.43 -7.66
N ASP A 159 18.83 14.02 -8.54
CA ASP A 159 18.64 15.48 -8.63
C ASP A 159 18.18 16.07 -7.29
N PHE A 160 17.22 15.42 -6.63
CA PHE A 160 16.71 15.89 -5.36
C PHE A 160 17.75 15.80 -4.24
N LEU A 161 18.50 14.70 -4.15
CA LEU A 161 19.51 14.49 -3.10
C LEU A 161 20.69 15.45 -3.24
N ASP A 162 21.15 15.71 -4.47
CA ASP A 162 22.22 16.67 -4.72
C ASP A 162 21.77 18.11 -4.43
N THR A 163 20.56 18.47 -4.86
CA THR A 163 19.93 19.75 -4.50
C THR A 163 19.78 19.89 -2.98
N GLU A 164 19.32 18.84 -2.28
CA GLU A 164 19.17 18.83 -0.81
C GLU A 164 20.54 19.01 -0.13
N ASN A 165 21.58 18.35 -0.60
CA ASN A 165 22.94 18.50 -0.05
C ASN A 165 23.46 19.93 -0.17
N HIS A 166 23.20 20.61 -1.30
CA HIS A 166 23.60 22.00 -1.50
C HIS A 166 22.86 23.00 -0.59
N PHE A 167 21.55 22.81 -0.39
CA PHE A 167 20.72 23.75 0.37
C PHE A 167 20.56 23.39 1.85
N ASN A 168 20.75 22.13 2.23
CA ASN A 168 20.49 21.62 3.58
C ASN A 168 21.38 20.41 3.93
N ALA A 169 22.65 20.70 4.23
CA ALA A 169 23.63 19.68 4.63
C ALA A 169 23.22 18.92 5.92
N GLU A 170 22.50 19.56 6.84
CA GLU A 170 22.01 18.93 8.09
C GLU A 170 21.00 17.81 7.80
N LYS A 171 20.02 18.04 6.92
CA LYS A 171 19.08 17.00 6.47
C LYS A 171 19.80 15.83 5.80
N THR A 172 20.83 16.14 5.02
CA THR A 172 21.63 15.12 4.33
C THR A 172 22.36 14.22 5.34
N ALA A 173 22.87 14.78 6.44
CA ALA A 173 23.51 14.00 7.51
C ALA A 173 22.53 13.01 8.17
N ILE A 174 21.26 13.38 8.33
CA ILE A 174 20.22 12.50 8.90
C ILE A 174 19.97 11.27 8.00
N ARG A 175 20.08 11.42 6.67
CA ARG A 175 19.90 10.30 5.72
C ARG A 175 21.03 9.27 5.78
N LYS A 176 22.26 9.66 6.13
CA LYS A 176 23.48 8.81 6.03
C LYS A 176 23.59 7.69 7.09
N LYS A 177 22.48 7.18 7.62
CA LYS A 177 22.53 5.98 8.48
C LYS A 177 22.86 4.74 7.62
N CYS A 178 23.98 4.10 7.92
CA CYS A 178 24.27 2.76 7.42
C CYS A 178 23.59 1.72 8.32
N TYR A 179 22.96 0.74 7.72
CA TYR A 179 22.29 -0.36 8.42
C TYR A 179 22.92 -1.68 8.00
N ASP A 180 23.10 -2.59 8.96
CA ASP A 180 23.53 -3.96 8.70
C ASP A 180 22.39 -4.94 8.96
N LEU A 181 21.90 -5.58 7.89
CA LEU A 181 20.84 -6.59 7.99
C LEU A 181 21.27 -7.80 8.86
N LYS A 182 22.57 -8.06 9.01
CA LYS A 182 23.08 -9.11 9.90
C LYS A 182 22.84 -8.81 11.37
N GLU A 183 23.07 -7.56 11.79
CA GLU A 183 22.76 -7.14 13.16
C GLU A 183 21.25 -7.18 13.41
N LEU A 184 20.44 -6.77 12.44
CA LEU A 184 18.98 -6.88 12.54
C LEU A 184 18.51 -8.34 12.67
N ALA A 185 19.11 -9.27 11.91
CA ALA A 185 18.80 -10.69 12.01
C ALA A 185 19.17 -11.26 13.40
N LYS A 186 20.32 -10.84 13.94
CA LYS A 186 20.77 -11.23 15.29
C LYS A 186 19.77 -10.79 16.36
N LEU A 187 19.27 -9.55 16.30
CA LEU A 187 18.23 -9.06 17.21
C LEU A 187 16.97 -9.92 17.13
N LEU A 188 16.52 -10.25 15.91
CA LEU A 188 15.37 -11.14 15.70
C LEU A 188 15.60 -12.54 16.31
N TYR A 189 16.77 -13.12 16.14
CA TYR A 189 17.08 -14.45 16.69
C TYR A 189 17.12 -14.45 18.22
N GLN A 190 17.64 -13.37 18.83
CA GLN A 190 17.67 -13.20 20.28
C GLN A 190 16.26 -13.07 20.85
N ASP A 191 15.42 -12.19 20.29
CA ASP A 191 14.02 -12.04 20.71
C ASP A 191 13.23 -13.34 20.52
N GLN A 192 13.44 -14.05 19.40
CA GLN A 192 12.78 -15.33 19.15
C GLN A 192 13.19 -16.38 20.19
N HIS A 193 14.47 -16.47 20.55
CA HIS A 193 14.94 -17.43 21.56
C HIS A 193 14.33 -17.14 22.94
N GLN A 194 14.31 -15.86 23.36
CA GLN A 194 13.73 -15.45 24.65
C GLN A 194 12.24 -15.81 24.73
N ARG A 195 11.46 -15.45 23.72
CA ARG A 195 10.02 -15.75 23.70
C ARG A 195 9.69 -17.23 23.80
N TYR A 196 10.46 -18.09 23.12
CA TYR A 196 10.21 -19.53 23.17
C TYR A 196 10.71 -20.19 24.46
N ALA A 197 11.70 -19.60 25.14
CA ALA A 197 12.11 -20.04 26.46
C ALA A 197 11.00 -19.83 27.51
N ASP A 198 10.22 -18.75 27.37
CA ASP A 198 9.16 -18.36 28.32
C ASP A 198 7.77 -18.95 28.00
N CYS A 199 7.62 -19.67 26.88
CA CYS A 199 6.33 -20.18 26.42
C CYS A 199 6.03 -21.60 26.93
N GLU A 200 4.81 -21.85 27.39
CA GLU A 200 4.36 -23.21 27.66
C GLU A 200 4.34 -24.07 26.37
N PRO A 201 4.85 -25.32 26.44
CA PRO A 201 4.86 -26.22 25.31
C PRO A 201 3.45 -26.71 24.99
N ASN A 202 2.89 -26.23 23.89
CA ASN A 202 1.63 -26.71 23.32
C ASN A 202 1.77 -26.94 21.80
N LEU A 203 0.80 -27.64 21.22
CA LEU A 203 0.79 -27.97 19.79
C LEU A 203 0.87 -26.73 18.88
N VAL A 204 0.30 -25.60 19.30
CA VAL A 204 0.32 -24.35 18.54
C VAL A 204 1.72 -23.76 18.50
N ASN A 205 2.40 -23.71 19.64
CA ASN A 205 3.77 -23.19 19.74
C ASN A 205 4.77 -24.11 19.02
N GLN A 206 4.57 -25.43 19.08
CA GLN A 206 5.35 -26.38 18.28
C GLN A 206 5.19 -26.14 16.77
N ALA A 207 3.95 -26.00 16.30
CA ALA A 207 3.66 -25.69 14.90
C ALA A 207 4.29 -24.36 14.45
N ARG A 208 4.19 -23.30 15.28
CA ARG A 208 4.82 -22.00 15.00
C ARG A 208 6.33 -22.10 14.91
N GLN A 209 6.96 -22.86 15.80
CA GLN A 209 8.42 -23.07 15.77
C GLN A 209 8.84 -23.84 14.52
N GLU A 210 8.10 -24.87 14.14
CA GLU A 210 8.39 -25.64 12.93
C GLU A 210 8.28 -24.77 11.68
N ILE A 211 7.20 -23.99 11.54
CA ILE A 211 7.04 -23.01 10.45
C ILE A 211 8.21 -22.03 10.42
N TYR A 212 8.63 -21.52 11.57
CA TYR A 212 9.77 -20.62 11.68
C TYR A 212 11.07 -21.27 11.19
N GLN A 213 11.33 -22.52 11.55
CA GLN A 213 12.51 -23.26 11.09
C GLN A 213 12.47 -23.56 9.59
N GLU A 214 11.30 -23.91 9.04
CA GLU A 214 11.14 -24.10 7.60
C GLU A 214 11.39 -22.79 6.81
N CYS A 215 10.94 -21.65 7.34
CA CYS A 215 11.31 -20.34 6.81
C CYS A 215 12.83 -20.10 6.77
N LEU A 216 13.56 -20.41 7.83
CA LEU A 216 15.02 -20.27 7.86
C LEU A 216 15.72 -21.20 6.87
N LYS A 217 15.24 -22.44 6.71
CA LYS A 217 15.78 -23.38 5.72
C LYS A 217 15.55 -22.89 4.29
N ALA A 218 14.32 -22.44 3.99
CA ALA A 218 13.94 -21.96 2.66
C ALA A 218 14.70 -20.69 2.25
N ALA A 219 15.19 -19.89 3.22
CA ALA A 219 15.99 -18.70 2.95
C ALA A 219 17.31 -19.01 2.20
N SER A 220 17.76 -20.27 2.21
CA SER A 220 18.94 -20.75 1.46
C SER A 220 18.70 -20.95 -0.04
N CYS A 221 17.44 -21.08 -0.46
CA CYS A 221 17.08 -21.31 -1.86
C CYS A 221 17.41 -20.11 -2.73
N HIS A 222 17.63 -20.32 -4.03
CA HIS A 222 17.91 -19.22 -4.96
C HIS A 222 16.79 -18.16 -4.97
N PRO A 223 17.14 -16.86 -5.17
CA PRO A 223 16.16 -15.78 -5.30
C PRO A 223 15.09 -16.10 -6.34
N GLY A 224 13.86 -15.64 -6.09
CA GLY A 224 12.72 -15.93 -6.96
C GLY A 224 11.40 -15.66 -6.25
N ILE A 225 10.41 -16.51 -6.51
CA ILE A 225 9.06 -16.38 -5.96
C ILE A 225 8.81 -17.48 -4.95
N PHE A 226 8.36 -17.08 -3.77
CA PHE A 226 8.07 -17.94 -2.63
C PHE A 226 6.59 -17.81 -2.24
N ARG A 227 5.95 -18.94 -1.94
CA ARG A 227 4.63 -19.00 -1.29
C ARG A 227 4.86 -19.31 0.19
N LEU A 228 4.21 -18.54 1.06
CA LEU A 228 4.16 -18.80 2.50
C LEU A 228 2.70 -19.07 2.88
N THR A 229 2.26 -20.29 2.60
CA THR A 229 0.90 -20.75 2.89
C THR A 229 0.80 -21.21 4.35
N VAL A 230 0.35 -20.33 5.23
CA VAL A 230 0.31 -20.59 6.68
C VAL A 230 -1.04 -20.18 7.26
N PRO A 231 -1.68 -21.02 8.09
CA PRO A 231 -2.97 -20.70 8.70
C PRO A 231 -2.90 -19.46 9.60
N THR A 232 -4.04 -18.83 9.84
CA THR A 232 -4.15 -17.70 10.77
C THR A 232 -3.67 -18.12 12.17
N GLY A 233 -2.87 -17.27 12.80
CA GLY A 233 -2.23 -17.58 14.09
C GLY A 233 -0.98 -18.46 14.01
N GLY A 234 -0.56 -18.93 12.83
CA GLY A 234 0.66 -19.73 12.61
C GLY A 234 2.00 -18.98 12.68
N GLY A 235 2.01 -17.72 13.14
CA GLY A 235 3.25 -16.94 13.31
C GLY A 235 3.79 -16.26 12.04
N LYS A 236 2.97 -16.09 10.99
CA LYS A 236 3.34 -15.52 9.68
C LYS A 236 4.28 -14.31 9.75
N THR A 237 3.91 -13.30 10.54
CA THR A 237 4.65 -12.04 10.64
C THR A 237 6.13 -12.23 10.98
N ARG A 238 6.43 -13.01 12.03
CA ARG A 238 7.81 -13.27 12.47
C ARG A 238 8.55 -14.22 11.55
N SER A 239 7.89 -15.29 11.11
CA SER A 239 8.50 -16.30 10.24
C SER A 239 8.82 -15.73 8.84
N ALA A 240 7.98 -14.85 8.31
CA ALA A 240 8.24 -14.15 7.06
C ALA A 240 9.43 -13.17 7.19
N LEU A 241 9.51 -12.41 8.29
CA LEU A 241 10.65 -11.54 8.57
C LEU A 241 11.96 -12.34 8.72
N ALA A 242 11.91 -13.50 9.40
CA ALA A 242 13.07 -14.38 9.57
C ALA A 242 13.57 -14.93 8.24
N PHE A 243 12.66 -15.41 7.38
CA PHE A 243 12.99 -15.78 6.00
C PHE A 243 13.65 -14.60 5.28
N ALA A 244 13.05 -13.41 5.34
CA ALA A 244 13.53 -12.27 4.57
C ALA A 244 14.91 -11.80 5.03
N LEU A 245 15.17 -11.65 6.32
CA LEU A 245 16.49 -11.22 6.81
C LEU A 245 17.58 -12.26 6.48
N GLU A 246 17.31 -13.54 6.70
CA GLU A 246 18.28 -14.61 6.39
C GLU A 246 18.55 -14.70 4.87
N HIS A 247 17.49 -14.62 4.05
CA HIS A 247 17.62 -14.64 2.59
C HIS A 247 18.35 -13.39 2.08
N ALA A 248 18.13 -12.23 2.71
CA ALA A 248 18.80 -10.99 2.36
C ALA A 248 20.31 -11.09 2.60
N ILE A 249 20.72 -11.65 3.75
CA ILE A 249 22.13 -11.84 4.08
C ILE A 249 22.80 -12.78 3.07
N ARG A 250 22.17 -13.93 2.78
CA ARG A 250 22.73 -14.95 1.86
C ARG A 250 22.87 -14.47 0.43
N HIS A 251 21.88 -13.72 -0.06
CA HIS A 251 21.83 -13.27 -1.44
C HIS A 251 22.14 -11.79 -1.63
N ARG A 252 22.74 -11.15 -0.60
CA ARG A 252 23.16 -9.74 -0.60
C ARG A 252 22.03 -8.78 -1.02
N LYS A 253 20.82 -9.03 -0.55
CA LYS A 253 19.68 -8.12 -0.75
C LYS A 253 19.86 -6.89 0.11
N HIS A 254 19.33 -5.76 -0.36
CA HIS A 254 19.57 -4.46 0.24
C HIS A 254 18.55 -4.09 1.33
N ARG A 255 17.33 -4.63 1.27
CA ARG A 255 16.24 -4.31 2.22
C ARG A 255 15.06 -5.29 2.14
N VAL A 256 14.21 -5.22 3.15
CA VAL A 256 12.95 -5.96 3.27
C VAL A 256 11.78 -4.97 3.23
N ILE A 257 10.77 -5.28 2.42
CA ILE A 257 9.56 -4.48 2.25
C ILE A 257 8.37 -5.37 2.52
N VAL A 258 7.53 -4.98 3.46
CA VAL A 258 6.32 -5.71 3.85
C VAL A 258 5.11 -4.85 3.50
N ALA A 259 4.33 -5.32 2.54
CA ALA A 259 3.12 -4.65 2.10
C ALA A 259 1.89 -5.39 2.60
N LEU A 260 1.03 -4.67 3.34
CA LEU A 260 -0.23 -5.19 3.88
C LEU A 260 -1.43 -4.48 3.24
N PRO A 261 -2.59 -5.12 3.08
CA PRO A 261 -3.74 -4.50 2.43
C PRO A 261 -4.47 -3.45 3.29
N TYR A 262 -4.44 -3.60 4.62
CA TYR A 262 -5.23 -2.76 5.53
C TYR A 262 -4.34 -1.95 6.47
N THR A 263 -4.65 -0.65 6.59
CA THR A 263 -3.93 0.26 7.50
C THR A 263 -4.04 -0.15 8.96
N SER A 264 -5.14 -0.80 9.37
CA SER A 264 -5.34 -1.28 10.75
C SER A 264 -4.30 -2.30 11.23
N ILE A 265 -3.73 -3.12 10.32
CA ILE A 265 -2.69 -4.12 10.64
C ILE A 265 -1.29 -3.52 10.59
N ILE A 266 -1.12 -2.43 9.84
CA ILE A 266 0.20 -1.86 9.59
C ILE A 266 0.80 -1.32 10.88
N ASP A 267 0.06 -0.52 11.64
CA ASP A 267 0.50 0.01 12.94
C ASP A 267 0.99 -1.13 13.85
N GLN A 268 0.23 -2.24 13.92
CA GLN A 268 0.57 -3.41 14.72
C GLN A 268 1.82 -4.13 14.21
N THR A 269 1.93 -4.33 12.90
CA THR A 269 3.08 -5.03 12.30
C THR A 269 4.36 -4.20 12.42
N ALA A 270 4.27 -2.89 12.16
CA ALA A 270 5.36 -1.95 12.33
C ALA A 270 5.82 -1.91 13.79
N GLN A 271 4.88 -1.86 14.75
CA GLN A 271 5.21 -1.90 16.18
C GLN A 271 5.96 -3.18 16.57
N VAL A 272 5.47 -4.35 16.13
CA VAL A 272 6.16 -5.64 16.37
C VAL A 272 7.58 -5.61 15.82
N TYR A 273 7.79 -5.06 14.62
CA TYR A 273 9.13 -4.96 14.05
C TYR A 273 10.01 -3.94 14.77
N ARG A 274 9.47 -2.80 15.22
CA ARG A 274 10.22 -1.79 15.98
C ARG A 274 10.69 -2.33 17.33
N GLU A 275 9.85 -3.09 18.02
CA GLU A 275 10.19 -3.73 19.30
C GLU A 275 11.36 -4.72 19.15
N ILE A 276 11.43 -5.43 18.02
CA ILE A 276 12.47 -6.42 17.75
C ILE A 276 13.74 -5.78 17.18
N LEU A 277 13.60 -4.92 16.16
CA LEU A 277 14.71 -4.44 15.33
C LEU A 277 15.21 -3.05 15.74
N GLY A 278 14.51 -2.37 16.65
CA GLY A 278 14.75 -0.98 16.98
C GLY A 278 13.96 0.00 16.10
N ALA A 279 13.49 1.08 16.71
CA ALA A 279 12.54 2.02 16.10
C ALA A 279 13.12 2.79 14.89
N ASP A 280 14.44 2.91 14.84
CA ASP A 280 15.21 3.60 13.80
C ASP A 280 15.50 2.74 12.56
N ASN A 281 15.10 1.47 12.56
CA ASN A 281 15.35 0.52 11.47
C ASN A 281 14.08 0.17 10.69
N VAL A 282 12.91 0.61 11.17
CA VAL A 282 11.59 0.24 10.63
C VAL A 282 10.85 1.49 10.19
N LEU A 283 10.75 1.65 8.88
CA LEU A 283 9.95 2.71 8.27
C LEU A 283 8.50 2.25 8.09
N GLU A 284 7.57 2.94 8.74
CA GLU A 284 6.14 2.79 8.50
C GLU A 284 5.68 3.89 7.54
N HIS A 285 5.08 3.50 6.41
CA HIS A 285 4.68 4.48 5.39
C HIS A 285 3.31 4.17 4.78
N HIS A 286 2.30 4.94 5.17
CA HIS A 286 0.97 4.99 4.59
C HIS A 286 0.28 6.34 4.86
N SER A 287 -0.90 6.57 4.27
CA SER A 287 -1.65 7.83 4.33
C SER A 287 -2.13 8.26 5.73
N ALA A 288 -2.15 7.33 6.69
CA ALA A 288 -2.68 7.54 8.04
C ALA A 288 -1.59 7.64 9.13
N VAL A 289 -0.31 7.61 8.76
CA VAL A 289 0.79 7.74 9.74
C VAL A 289 0.77 9.16 10.33
N ALA A 290 0.54 9.24 11.64
CA ALA A 290 0.70 10.46 12.42
C ALA A 290 2.08 10.44 13.10
N PHE A 291 2.91 11.44 12.82
CA PHE A 291 4.15 11.65 13.56
C PHE A 291 3.81 12.35 14.88
N SER A 292 4.33 11.84 16.01
CA SER A 292 4.15 12.46 17.32
C SER A 292 4.82 13.84 17.39
N ASP A 293 4.21 14.79 18.11
CA ASP A 293 4.79 16.12 18.35
C ASP A 293 5.67 16.15 19.63
N ARG A 294 6.03 14.98 20.18
CA ARG A 294 6.90 14.90 21.37
C ARG A 294 8.34 15.22 20.98
N GLU A 295 9.03 16.04 21.77
CA GLU A 295 10.43 16.42 21.51
C GLU A 295 11.36 15.21 21.45
N GLU A 296 11.11 14.18 22.28
CA GLU A 296 11.88 12.93 22.32
C GLU A 296 11.86 12.15 20.99
N ASP A 297 10.79 12.29 20.19
CA ASP A 297 10.60 11.57 18.91
C ASP A 297 11.01 12.42 17.69
N PHE A 298 11.46 13.67 17.88
CA PHE A 298 11.62 14.64 16.79
C PHE A 298 12.59 14.17 15.69
N LEU A 299 13.77 13.67 16.09
CA LEU A 299 14.79 13.20 15.16
C LEU A 299 14.34 11.95 14.39
N GLN A 300 13.67 11.02 15.09
CA GLN A 300 13.12 9.81 14.47
C GLN A 300 12.02 10.17 13.46
N ASN A 301 11.13 11.10 13.81
CA ASN A 301 10.07 11.57 12.94
C ASN A 301 10.63 12.30 11.70
N GLN A 302 11.71 13.06 11.87
CA GLN A 302 12.41 13.72 10.76
C GLN A 302 13.06 12.69 9.84
N TRP A 303 13.77 11.70 10.40
CA TRP A 303 14.32 10.58 9.64
C TRP A 303 13.24 9.82 8.86
N ALA A 304 12.15 9.43 9.53
CA ALA A 304 11.07 8.66 8.91
C ALA A 304 10.40 9.42 7.75
N ARG A 305 10.25 10.74 7.86
CA ARG A 305 9.75 11.58 6.75
C ARG A 305 10.70 11.57 5.57
N LEU A 306 11.99 11.75 5.80
CA LEU A 306 13.01 11.74 4.73
C LEU A 306 13.11 10.35 4.08
N ALA A 307 13.12 9.29 4.88
CA ALA A 307 13.16 7.90 4.42
C ALA A 307 11.88 7.52 3.67
N ALA A 308 10.71 8.08 4.00
CA ALA A 308 9.47 7.85 3.27
C ALA A 308 9.51 8.38 1.83
N GLU A 309 10.27 9.43 1.55
CA GLU A 309 10.36 10.04 0.20
C GLU A 309 10.97 9.08 -0.82
N ASN A 310 12.05 8.39 -0.45
CA ASN A 310 12.80 7.50 -1.33
C ASN A 310 12.88 6.04 -0.85
N TRP A 311 12.15 5.70 0.22
CA TRP A 311 12.15 4.38 0.85
C TRP A 311 13.52 3.92 1.32
N ASP A 312 14.29 4.82 1.93
CA ASP A 312 15.64 4.54 2.40
C ASP A 312 15.69 4.06 3.86
N ALA A 313 15.22 2.83 4.07
CA ALA A 313 15.28 2.11 5.34
C ALA A 313 15.52 0.60 5.10
N PRO A 314 16.13 -0.13 6.06
CA PRO A 314 16.42 -1.55 5.90
C PRO A 314 15.16 -2.43 5.96
N VAL A 315 14.17 -2.03 6.76
CA VAL A 315 12.85 -2.66 6.82
C VAL A 315 11.76 -1.61 6.62
N ILE A 316 10.88 -1.84 5.66
CA ILE A 316 9.78 -0.93 5.31
C ILE A 316 8.46 -1.67 5.46
N VAL A 317 7.53 -1.10 6.23
CA VAL A 317 6.16 -1.58 6.36
C VAL A 317 5.23 -0.57 5.70
N THR A 318 4.48 -1.00 4.70
CA THR A 318 3.66 -0.12 3.86
C THR A 318 2.35 -0.79 3.45
N THR A 319 1.48 -0.06 2.74
CA THR A 319 0.26 -0.64 2.16
C THR A 319 0.52 -1.20 0.76
N THR A 320 -0.28 -2.18 0.32
CA THR A 320 -0.33 -2.59 -1.09
C THR A 320 -0.69 -1.41 -2.01
N VAL A 321 -1.62 -0.54 -1.58
CA VAL A 321 -1.96 0.72 -2.26
C VAL A 321 -0.72 1.59 -2.48
N GLN A 322 0.02 1.89 -1.41
CA GLN A 322 1.21 2.73 -1.50
C GLN A 322 2.28 2.09 -2.39
N LEU A 323 2.47 0.77 -2.31
CA LEU A 323 3.43 0.06 -3.14
C LEU A 323 3.08 0.14 -4.62
N PHE A 324 1.89 -0.32 -5.00
CA PHE A 324 1.52 -0.46 -6.40
C PHE A 324 1.21 0.89 -7.07
N GLU A 325 0.53 1.81 -6.38
CA GLU A 325 0.28 3.13 -6.96
C GLU A 325 1.58 3.92 -7.13
N SER A 326 2.59 3.72 -6.27
CA SER A 326 3.92 4.29 -6.51
C SER A 326 4.58 3.67 -7.75
N LEU A 327 4.53 2.34 -7.90
CA LEU A 327 5.13 1.61 -9.03
C LEU A 327 4.59 2.05 -10.39
N LEU A 328 3.33 2.49 -10.45
CA LEU A 328 2.68 3.00 -11.67
C LEU A 328 2.39 4.51 -11.62
N ALA A 329 3.01 5.25 -10.68
CA ALA A 329 2.97 6.70 -10.64
C ALA A 329 3.90 7.35 -11.67
N HIS A 330 3.56 8.56 -12.10
CA HIS A 330 4.34 9.33 -13.08
C HIS A 330 5.02 10.57 -12.50
N LYS A 331 4.60 11.06 -11.32
CA LYS A 331 5.15 12.28 -10.71
C LYS A 331 6.47 12.01 -10.00
N PRO A 332 7.44 12.95 -9.99
CA PRO A 332 8.74 12.74 -9.35
C PRO A 332 8.60 12.33 -7.89
N SER A 333 7.76 13.03 -7.12
CA SER A 333 7.55 12.78 -5.67
C SER A 333 7.14 11.35 -5.34
N ALA A 334 6.34 10.71 -6.19
CA ALA A 334 5.93 9.31 -6.01
C ALA A 334 6.98 8.34 -6.56
N CYS A 335 7.69 8.71 -7.63
CA CYS A 335 8.66 7.84 -8.31
C CYS A 335 10.02 7.74 -7.60
N ARG A 336 10.41 8.72 -6.76
CA ARG A 336 11.74 8.76 -6.10
C ARG A 336 12.13 7.45 -5.40
N LYS A 337 11.16 6.69 -4.89
CA LYS A 337 11.37 5.45 -4.15
C LYS A 337 11.54 4.18 -4.99
N LEU A 338 11.19 4.17 -6.28
CA LEU A 338 11.06 2.93 -7.05
C LEU A 338 12.39 2.19 -7.25
N HIS A 339 13.48 2.90 -7.54
CA HIS A 339 14.79 2.29 -7.75
C HIS A 339 15.31 1.55 -6.51
N ASN A 340 14.84 1.91 -5.31
CA ASN A 340 15.16 1.24 -4.06
C ASN A 340 14.41 -0.08 -3.85
N LEU A 341 13.47 -0.43 -4.74
CA LEU A 341 12.90 -1.76 -4.83
C LEU A 341 13.88 -2.77 -5.42
N ALA A 342 14.85 -2.34 -6.24
CA ALA A 342 15.83 -3.24 -6.83
C ALA A 342 16.70 -3.91 -5.75
N GLN A 343 16.98 -5.20 -5.94
CA GLN A 343 17.70 -6.06 -4.99
C GLN A 343 17.04 -6.13 -3.59
N SER A 344 15.72 -5.96 -3.49
CA SER A 344 14.98 -6.08 -2.23
C SER A 344 14.24 -7.41 -2.10
N ILE A 345 13.69 -7.65 -0.91
CA ILE A 345 12.70 -8.71 -0.66
C ILE A 345 11.37 -8.03 -0.44
N ILE A 346 10.34 -8.42 -1.20
CA ILE A 346 8.98 -7.91 -1.04
C ILE A 346 8.11 -9.04 -0.49
N ILE A 347 7.57 -8.84 0.72
CA ILE A 347 6.55 -9.69 1.32
C ILE A 347 5.20 -9.02 1.06
N LEU A 348 4.35 -9.68 0.26
CA LEU A 348 2.94 -9.32 0.10
C LEU A 348 2.13 -10.17 1.07
N ASP A 349 1.71 -9.58 2.18
CA ASP A 349 0.86 -10.27 3.15
C ASP A 349 -0.62 -10.16 2.77
N GLU A 350 -1.37 -11.22 3.04
CA GLU A 350 -2.78 -11.36 2.63
C GLU A 350 -2.99 -11.09 1.12
N VAL A 351 -2.10 -11.66 0.29
CA VAL A 351 -2.04 -11.45 -1.18
C VAL A 351 -3.36 -11.75 -1.91
N GLN A 352 -4.25 -12.56 -1.35
CA GLN A 352 -5.58 -12.83 -1.91
C GLN A 352 -6.48 -11.60 -1.98
N THR A 353 -6.16 -10.53 -1.24
CA THR A 353 -6.92 -9.28 -1.20
C THR A 353 -6.59 -8.32 -2.36
N LEU A 354 -5.66 -8.69 -3.26
CA LEU A 354 -5.32 -7.87 -4.42
C LEU A 354 -6.57 -7.63 -5.29
N PRO A 355 -6.84 -6.38 -5.71
CA PRO A 355 -8.06 -6.05 -6.43
C PRO A 355 -8.04 -6.65 -7.84
N THR A 356 -9.08 -7.42 -8.15
CA THR A 356 -9.26 -8.10 -9.43
C THR A 356 -9.24 -7.15 -10.64
N PRO A 357 -9.88 -5.96 -10.65
CA PRO A 357 -9.94 -5.10 -11.84
C PRO A 357 -8.59 -4.61 -12.38
N VAL A 358 -7.53 -4.67 -11.56
CA VAL A 358 -6.17 -4.23 -11.88
C VAL A 358 -5.13 -5.32 -11.57
N LEU A 359 -5.55 -6.57 -11.48
CA LEU A 359 -4.67 -7.68 -11.11
C LEU A 359 -3.61 -7.97 -12.19
N ALA A 360 -3.98 -7.91 -13.48
CA ALA A 360 -3.04 -8.18 -14.57
C ALA A 360 -1.82 -7.23 -14.61
N PRO A 361 -1.98 -5.89 -14.53
CA PRO A 361 -0.83 -4.98 -14.46
C PRO A 361 0.00 -5.20 -13.19
N ILE A 362 -0.62 -5.55 -12.05
CA ILE A 362 0.11 -5.90 -10.81
C ILE A 362 1.02 -7.12 -11.04
N LEU A 363 0.47 -8.20 -11.60
CA LEU A 363 1.23 -9.43 -11.84
C LEU A 363 2.37 -9.22 -12.84
N ASP A 364 2.15 -8.41 -13.88
CA ASP A 364 3.20 -8.04 -14.83
C ASP A 364 4.34 -7.27 -14.14
N VAL A 365 4.03 -6.25 -13.33
CA VAL A 365 5.04 -5.48 -12.59
C VAL A 365 5.81 -6.37 -11.61
N LEU A 366 5.13 -7.23 -10.86
CA LEU A 366 5.77 -8.18 -9.95
C LEU A 366 6.71 -9.15 -10.67
N GLN A 367 6.28 -9.68 -11.83
CA GLN A 367 7.13 -10.54 -12.65
C GLN A 367 8.39 -9.79 -13.11
N GLN A 368 8.24 -8.55 -13.57
CA GLN A 368 9.37 -7.74 -14.01
C GLN A 368 10.36 -7.45 -12.87
N LEU A 369 9.86 -7.12 -11.67
CA LEU A 369 10.67 -6.91 -10.47
C LEU A 369 11.56 -8.12 -10.16
N VAL A 370 11.01 -9.33 -10.25
CA VAL A 370 11.74 -10.59 -10.04
C VAL A 370 12.76 -10.81 -11.17
N ASP A 371 12.31 -10.76 -12.43
CA ASP A 371 13.13 -11.15 -13.59
C ASP A 371 14.29 -10.20 -13.88
N ARG A 372 14.11 -8.89 -13.63
CA ARG A 372 15.07 -7.86 -14.09
C ARG A 372 15.67 -6.98 -12.99
N TYR A 373 15.03 -6.91 -11.82
CA TYR A 373 15.47 -6.02 -10.74
C TYR A 373 15.95 -6.78 -9.50
N GLY A 374 16.08 -8.11 -9.59
CA GLY A 374 16.64 -8.94 -8.53
C GLY A 374 15.77 -9.01 -7.28
N VAL A 375 14.47 -8.71 -7.39
CA VAL A 375 13.55 -8.81 -6.26
C VAL A 375 13.28 -10.27 -5.92
N THR A 376 13.25 -10.60 -4.64
CA THR A 376 12.65 -11.84 -4.15
C THR A 376 11.25 -11.55 -3.65
N LEU A 377 10.27 -12.28 -4.16
CA LEU A 377 8.86 -12.06 -3.85
C LEU A 377 8.35 -13.16 -2.93
N VAL A 378 7.75 -12.79 -1.80
CA VAL A 378 7.10 -13.71 -0.87
C VAL A 378 5.61 -13.40 -0.84
N LEU A 379 4.81 -14.37 -1.28
CA LEU A 379 3.35 -14.33 -1.27
C LEU A 379 2.86 -15.00 0.02
N SER A 380 2.48 -14.22 1.03
CA SER A 380 2.06 -14.71 2.35
C SER A 380 0.55 -14.69 2.48
N THR A 381 -0.07 -15.82 2.82
CA THR A 381 -1.51 -15.90 3.11
C THR A 381 -1.93 -17.26 3.70
N ALA A 382 -3.13 -17.30 4.30
CA ALA A 382 -3.79 -18.55 4.64
C ALA A 382 -4.62 -19.13 3.45
N THR A 383 -5.08 -18.29 2.53
CA THR A 383 -5.99 -18.65 1.44
C THR A 383 -5.32 -18.36 0.10
N GLN A 384 -4.33 -19.17 -0.26
CA GLN A 384 -3.45 -18.90 -1.38
C GLN A 384 -4.21 -18.77 -2.72
N PRO A 385 -4.14 -17.61 -3.39
CA PRO A 385 -4.79 -17.41 -4.68
C PRO A 385 -4.01 -18.09 -5.80
N ALA A 386 -4.71 -18.37 -6.91
CA ALA A 386 -4.15 -18.99 -8.12
C ALA A 386 -3.33 -18.00 -8.98
N LEU A 387 -2.35 -17.32 -8.37
CA LEU A 387 -1.51 -16.29 -9.02
C LEU A 387 -0.26 -16.87 -9.70
N VAL A 388 0.01 -18.16 -9.52
CA VAL A 388 1.24 -18.84 -9.91
C VAL A 388 0.95 -19.86 -11.02
N ASN A 389 1.57 -19.66 -12.18
CA ASN A 389 1.63 -20.48 -13.41
C ASN A 389 0.35 -21.32 -13.73
N ALA A 390 -0.69 -20.79 -14.38
CA ALA A 390 -0.82 -20.32 -15.78
C ALA A 390 -1.05 -21.40 -16.88
N ASN A 391 -1.53 -22.61 -16.57
CA ASN A 391 -2.28 -23.42 -17.55
C ASN A 391 -3.73 -22.92 -17.76
N SER A 392 -4.04 -21.70 -17.31
CA SER A 392 -5.29 -21.01 -17.60
C SER A 392 -5.07 -20.12 -18.82
N PRO A 393 -5.76 -20.33 -19.95
CA PRO A 393 -5.67 -19.43 -21.11
C PRO A 393 -6.16 -17.99 -20.81
N TYR A 394 -6.65 -17.74 -19.59
CA TYR A 394 -7.30 -16.51 -19.17
C TYR A 394 -6.44 -15.62 -18.25
N ILE A 395 -5.34 -16.15 -17.66
CA ILE A 395 -4.48 -15.37 -16.74
C ILE A 395 -3.01 -15.60 -17.09
N LYS A 396 -2.30 -14.50 -17.38
CA LYS A 396 -0.83 -14.48 -17.38
C LYS A 396 -0.35 -14.35 -15.93
N GLY A 397 -0.34 -15.45 -15.20
CA GLY A 397 0.14 -15.51 -13.83
C GLY A 397 1.65 -15.29 -13.70
N LEU A 398 2.14 -15.31 -12.46
CA LEU A 398 3.56 -15.34 -12.14
C LEU A 398 4.19 -16.63 -12.67
N ARG A 399 5.39 -16.51 -13.22
CA ARG A 399 6.14 -17.55 -13.94
C ARG A 399 7.48 -17.81 -13.27
N GLY A 400 8.11 -18.92 -13.65
CA GLY A 400 9.38 -19.38 -13.11
C GLY A 400 9.21 -20.48 -12.08
N GLU A 401 10.26 -20.72 -11.31
CA GLU A 401 10.23 -21.67 -10.20
C GLU A 401 9.57 -20.99 -8.98
N ILE A 402 8.35 -21.40 -8.65
CA ILE A 402 7.68 -20.99 -7.42
C ILE A 402 7.89 -22.06 -6.35
N ARG A 403 8.36 -21.64 -5.18
CA ARG A 403 8.68 -22.54 -4.07
C ARG A 403 7.73 -22.32 -2.92
N GLU A 404 7.15 -23.39 -2.39
CA GLU A 404 6.44 -23.34 -1.12
C GLU A 404 7.48 -23.36 0.02
N VAL A 405 7.44 -22.34 0.88
CA VAL A 405 8.39 -22.19 2.01
C VAL A 405 8.17 -23.28 3.05
N VAL A 406 6.90 -23.60 3.30
CA VAL A 406 6.51 -24.58 4.32
C VAL A 406 6.01 -25.85 3.62
N PRO A 407 6.73 -26.99 3.74
CA PRO A 407 6.28 -28.24 3.13
C PRO A 407 4.98 -28.73 3.78
N ASN A 408 4.09 -29.30 2.97
CA ASN A 408 2.79 -29.84 3.40
C ASN A 408 1.98 -28.88 4.30
N PRO A 409 1.57 -27.70 3.78
CA PRO A 409 0.85 -26.71 4.59
C PRO A 409 -0.44 -27.27 5.20
N ALA A 410 -1.11 -28.21 4.52
CA ALA A 410 -2.35 -28.86 4.98
C ALA A 410 -2.24 -29.45 6.40
N ARG A 411 -1.08 -29.99 6.79
CA ARG A 411 -0.88 -30.51 8.15
C ARG A 411 -1.02 -29.41 9.20
N PHE A 412 -0.52 -28.20 8.92
CA PHE A 412 -0.64 -27.07 9.83
C PHE A 412 -2.07 -26.54 9.91
N PHE A 413 -2.84 -26.57 8.81
CA PHE A 413 -4.26 -26.23 8.84
C PHE A 413 -5.07 -27.23 9.67
N GLN A 414 -4.75 -28.53 9.58
CA GLN A 414 -5.39 -29.56 10.40
C GLN A 414 -5.01 -29.44 11.88
N ALA A 415 -3.71 -29.27 12.18
CA ALA A 415 -3.21 -29.14 13.55
C ALA A 415 -3.71 -27.87 14.25
N LEU A 416 -3.98 -26.82 13.48
CA LEU A 416 -4.47 -25.53 13.95
C LEU A 416 -5.96 -25.32 13.67
N LYS A 417 -6.72 -26.42 13.47
CA LYS A 417 -8.17 -26.37 13.33
C LYS A 417 -8.79 -25.85 14.62
N ARG A 418 -9.39 -24.65 14.55
CA ARG A 418 -9.95 -23.94 15.71
C ARG A 418 -11.47 -23.88 15.74
N VAL A 419 -12.10 -24.12 14.58
CA VAL A 419 -13.53 -23.86 14.38
C VAL A 419 -14.20 -24.98 13.63
N THR A 420 -15.48 -25.15 13.91
CA THR A 420 -16.41 -25.96 13.13
C THR A 420 -17.24 -25.05 12.24
N TYR A 421 -17.21 -25.31 10.94
CA TYR A 421 -18.02 -24.58 9.97
C TYR A 421 -19.37 -25.25 9.79
N GLU A 422 -20.42 -24.45 9.76
CA GLU A 422 -21.80 -24.86 9.48
C GLU A 422 -22.38 -23.93 8.42
N TRP A 423 -23.10 -24.47 7.45
CA TRP A 423 -23.82 -23.68 6.45
C TRP A 423 -25.22 -24.25 6.27
N PRO A 424 -26.23 -23.62 6.89
CA PRO A 424 -27.63 -24.02 6.75
C PRO A 424 -28.05 -24.02 5.27
N PRO A 425 -28.79 -25.04 4.80
CA PRO A 425 -29.23 -25.10 3.40
C PRO A 425 -30.30 -24.04 3.08
N GLU A 426 -31.18 -23.76 4.05
CA GLU A 426 -32.20 -22.72 3.96
C GLU A 426 -31.63 -21.30 4.10
N ALA A 427 -32.32 -20.33 3.50
CA ALA A 427 -32.05 -18.93 3.75
C ALA A 427 -32.64 -18.54 5.12
N TRP A 428 -31.97 -17.62 5.82
CA TRP A 428 -32.39 -17.11 7.13
C TRP A 428 -32.88 -15.67 7.02
N SER A 429 -33.99 -15.37 7.69
CA SER A 429 -34.47 -14.01 7.88
C SER A 429 -33.60 -13.25 8.89
N TRP A 430 -33.69 -11.92 8.92
CA TRP A 430 -32.96 -11.10 9.90
C TRP A 430 -33.41 -11.40 11.33
N GLU A 431 -34.69 -11.69 11.52
CA GLU A 431 -35.28 -12.09 12.81
C GLU A 431 -34.70 -13.43 13.29
N ARG A 432 -34.51 -14.40 12.39
CA ARG A 432 -33.87 -15.68 12.74
C ARG A 432 -32.41 -15.49 13.15
N ILE A 433 -31.67 -14.63 12.45
CA ILE A 433 -30.27 -14.32 12.78
C ILE A 433 -30.19 -13.59 14.12
N ALA A 434 -31.08 -12.61 14.36
CA ALA A 434 -31.19 -11.91 15.62
C ALA A 434 -31.49 -12.87 16.78
N GLN A 435 -32.41 -13.83 16.61
CA GLN A 435 -32.68 -14.88 17.60
C GLN A 435 -31.44 -15.70 17.95
N GLU A 436 -30.66 -16.12 16.94
CA GLU A 436 -29.40 -16.84 17.20
C GLU A 436 -28.37 -15.98 17.95
N MET A 437 -28.25 -14.70 17.58
CA MET A 437 -27.36 -13.78 18.29
C MET A 437 -27.79 -13.55 19.75
N MET A 438 -29.10 -13.41 20.00
CA MET A 438 -29.65 -13.19 21.34
C MET A 438 -29.51 -14.43 22.23
N GLY A 439 -29.58 -15.63 21.64
CA GLY A 439 -29.31 -16.89 22.33
C GLY A 439 -27.84 -17.09 22.72
N ALA A 440 -26.92 -16.36 22.09
CA ALA A 440 -25.50 -16.42 22.40
C ALA A 440 -25.09 -15.34 23.41
N TYR A 441 -24.20 -15.71 24.34
CA TYR A 441 -23.65 -14.79 25.33
C TYR A 441 -22.58 -13.86 24.72
N GLN A 442 -21.75 -14.40 23.83
CA GLN A 442 -20.77 -13.65 23.05
C GLN A 442 -20.82 -14.09 21.59
N CYS A 443 -21.10 -13.18 20.67
CA CYS A 443 -21.18 -13.49 19.25
C CYS A 443 -20.84 -12.30 18.36
N LEU A 444 -20.37 -12.60 17.15
CA LEU A 444 -20.11 -11.63 16.10
C LEU A 444 -20.90 -12.04 14.86
N ALA A 445 -21.78 -11.17 14.38
CA ALA A 445 -22.38 -11.29 13.06
C ALA A 445 -21.68 -10.36 12.06
N VAL A 446 -21.23 -10.91 10.94
CA VAL A 446 -20.61 -10.17 9.84
C VAL A 446 -21.51 -10.25 8.61
N VAL A 447 -22.00 -9.10 8.17
CA VAL A 447 -22.89 -8.99 7.00
C VAL A 447 -22.22 -8.20 5.86
N ASN A 448 -22.78 -8.31 4.66
CA ASN A 448 -22.14 -7.82 3.43
C ASN A 448 -22.31 -6.32 3.21
N THR A 449 -23.33 -5.70 3.79
CA THR A 449 -23.61 -4.28 3.60
C THR A 449 -23.95 -3.60 4.92
N LYS A 450 -23.72 -2.29 4.96
CA LYS A 450 -24.03 -1.40 6.08
C LYS A 450 -25.55 -1.37 6.34
N SER A 451 -26.36 -1.40 5.29
CA SER A 451 -27.83 -1.40 5.40
C SER A 451 -28.34 -2.71 6.01
N ASP A 452 -27.76 -3.85 5.62
CA ASP A 452 -28.06 -5.14 6.25
C ASP A 452 -27.62 -5.16 7.71
N ALA A 453 -26.48 -4.54 8.04
CA ALA A 453 -25.98 -4.46 9.42
C ALA A 453 -26.93 -3.68 10.34
N LEU A 454 -27.42 -2.54 9.87
CA LEU A 454 -28.41 -1.75 10.61
C LEU A 454 -29.75 -2.48 10.72
N THR A 455 -30.19 -3.16 9.66
CA THR A 455 -31.44 -3.94 9.67
C THR A 455 -31.38 -5.09 10.69
N LEU A 456 -30.24 -5.80 10.76
CA LEU A 456 -30.03 -6.84 11.76
C LEU A 456 -29.95 -6.26 13.18
N LEU A 457 -29.27 -5.13 13.35
CA LEU A 457 -29.20 -4.44 14.64
C LEU A 457 -30.60 -4.03 15.14
N ASP A 458 -31.45 -3.53 14.23
CA ASP A 458 -32.85 -3.21 14.51
C ASP A 458 -33.65 -4.45 14.91
N ALA A 459 -33.49 -5.56 14.17
CA ALA A 459 -34.19 -6.82 14.44
C ALA A 459 -33.78 -7.49 15.76
N MET A 460 -32.62 -7.15 16.33
CA MET A 460 -32.18 -7.66 17.64
C MET A 460 -32.93 -7.02 18.81
N GLU A 461 -33.40 -5.77 18.66
CA GLU A 461 -34.00 -4.97 19.74
C GLU A 461 -33.17 -4.94 21.05
N ASP A 462 -31.84 -5.13 20.94
CA ASP A 462 -30.92 -5.23 22.07
C ASP A 462 -30.18 -3.89 22.26
N PRO A 463 -30.44 -3.16 23.36
CA PRO A 463 -29.78 -1.88 23.62
C PRO A 463 -28.27 -2.03 23.93
N GLU A 464 -27.81 -3.25 24.26
CA GLU A 464 -26.39 -3.53 24.52
C GLU A 464 -25.64 -4.01 23.27
N ALA A 465 -26.34 -4.23 22.14
CA ALA A 465 -25.72 -4.66 20.90
C ALA A 465 -24.80 -3.58 20.33
N LEU A 466 -23.62 -4.02 19.90
CA LEU A 466 -22.57 -3.14 19.38
C LEU A 466 -22.54 -3.22 17.86
N HIS A 467 -22.19 -2.10 17.21
CA HIS A 467 -22.11 -2.02 15.76
C HIS A 467 -20.74 -1.55 15.29
N LEU A 468 -20.17 -2.21 14.27
CA LEU A 468 -18.91 -1.83 13.65
C LEU A 468 -19.04 -1.76 12.12
N SER A 469 -18.93 -0.56 11.56
CA SER A 469 -18.83 -0.34 10.11
C SER A 469 -18.09 0.96 9.78
N THR A 470 -17.89 1.24 8.50
CA THR A 470 -17.26 2.48 8.03
C THR A 470 -18.13 3.73 8.25
N CYS A 471 -19.42 3.59 8.59
CA CYS A 471 -20.26 4.70 9.06
C CYS A 471 -19.69 5.37 10.33
N LEU A 472 -18.82 4.66 11.06
CA LEU A 472 -18.14 5.16 12.24
C LEU A 472 -16.76 5.71 11.89
N CYS A 473 -16.43 6.90 12.38
CA CYS A 473 -15.08 7.46 12.28
C CYS A 473 -14.04 6.56 12.98
N MET A 474 -12.77 6.73 12.60
CA MET A 474 -11.69 5.86 13.11
C MET A 474 -11.54 5.93 14.63
N ALA A 475 -11.66 7.12 15.23
CA ALA A 475 -11.58 7.32 16.67
C ALA A 475 -12.69 6.52 17.40
N HIS A 476 -13.92 6.60 16.90
CA HIS A 476 -15.05 5.87 17.45
C HIS A 476 -14.88 4.35 17.33
N ARG A 477 -14.45 3.84 16.17
CA ARG A 477 -14.17 2.40 15.99
C ARG A 477 -13.10 1.90 16.95
N ARG A 478 -12.02 2.66 17.16
CA ARG A 478 -10.93 2.30 18.09
C ARG A 478 -11.44 2.15 19.52
N GLU A 479 -12.33 3.05 19.95
CA GLU A 479 -12.96 2.99 21.28
C GLU A 479 -13.86 1.76 21.43
N LEU A 480 -14.75 1.50 20.46
CA LEU A 480 -15.62 0.33 20.47
C LEU A 480 -14.84 -0.99 20.45
N ILE A 481 -13.80 -1.09 19.63
CA ILE A 481 -12.93 -2.28 19.60
C ILE A 481 -12.30 -2.53 20.97
N ARG A 482 -11.91 -1.47 21.70
CA ARG A 482 -11.39 -1.59 23.07
C ARG A 482 -12.46 -2.09 24.04
N ASP A 483 -13.68 -1.57 23.97
CA ASP A 483 -14.79 -2.05 24.79
C ASP A 483 -15.10 -3.53 24.51
N ILE A 484 -15.19 -3.91 23.23
CA ILE A 484 -15.39 -5.31 22.81
C ILE A 484 -14.29 -6.20 23.39
N LYS A 485 -13.02 -5.81 23.27
CA LYS A 485 -11.89 -6.57 23.85
C LYS A 485 -12.05 -6.78 25.36
N ASN A 486 -12.44 -5.73 26.09
CA ASN A 486 -12.64 -5.82 27.53
C ASN A 486 -13.82 -6.75 27.87
N ARG A 487 -14.97 -6.60 27.19
CA ARG A 487 -16.13 -7.47 27.41
C ARG A 487 -15.82 -8.95 27.13
N LEU A 488 -15.06 -9.22 26.07
CA LEU A 488 -14.62 -10.58 25.74
C LEU A 488 -13.68 -11.14 26.82
N ALA A 489 -12.70 -10.37 27.27
CA ALA A 489 -11.75 -10.78 28.30
C ALA A 489 -12.42 -11.02 29.67
N ASP A 490 -13.38 -10.17 30.03
CA ASP A 490 -14.12 -10.26 31.29
C ASP A 490 -15.21 -11.34 31.28
N GLY A 491 -15.46 -11.99 30.14
CA GLY A 491 -16.58 -12.91 30.00
C GLY A 491 -17.93 -12.23 30.23
N ARG A 492 -18.12 -11.00 29.72
CA ARG A 492 -19.38 -10.24 29.76
C ARG A 492 -20.19 -10.43 28.46
N PRO A 493 -21.51 -10.16 28.46
CA PRO A 493 -22.31 -10.22 27.26
C PRO A 493 -21.73 -9.32 26.16
N CYS A 494 -21.53 -9.86 24.97
CA CYS A 494 -20.94 -9.12 23.86
C CYS A 494 -21.49 -9.60 22.52
N ARG A 495 -22.49 -8.88 22.00
CA ARG A 495 -23.10 -9.14 20.70
C ARG A 495 -22.73 -8.03 19.75
N VAL A 496 -22.03 -8.37 18.67
CA VAL A 496 -21.51 -7.38 17.72
C VAL A 496 -22.05 -7.65 16.33
N VAL A 497 -22.66 -6.65 15.72
CA VAL A 497 -23.01 -6.65 14.30
C VAL A 497 -21.98 -5.81 13.54
N ALA A 498 -21.35 -6.39 12.53
CA ALA A 498 -20.29 -5.73 11.78
C ALA A 498 -20.43 -5.93 10.27
N THR A 499 -19.82 -5.02 9.51
CA THR A 499 -19.51 -5.26 8.09
C THR A 499 -18.10 -5.83 7.94
N GLN A 500 -17.51 -5.79 6.75
CA GLN A 500 -16.18 -6.32 6.45
C GLN A 500 -15.04 -5.64 7.24
N VAL A 501 -15.31 -4.58 7.99
CA VAL A 501 -14.30 -3.86 8.80
C VAL A 501 -13.61 -4.72 9.86
N VAL A 502 -14.20 -5.84 10.27
CA VAL A 502 -13.62 -6.78 11.26
C VAL A 502 -12.83 -7.92 10.63
N GLU A 503 -12.96 -8.15 9.31
CA GLU A 503 -12.34 -9.28 8.60
C GLU A 503 -10.81 -9.22 8.62
N ALA A 504 -10.23 -8.02 8.71
CA ALA A 504 -8.79 -7.84 8.69
C ALA A 504 -8.34 -6.73 9.65
N GLY A 505 -7.36 -7.06 10.51
CA GLY A 505 -6.71 -6.10 11.40
C GLY A 505 -7.48 -5.63 12.59
N VAL A 506 -8.49 -6.38 12.98
CA VAL A 506 -9.07 -6.27 14.30
C VAL A 506 -8.80 -7.56 15.06
N ASP A 507 -8.22 -7.42 16.23
CA ASP A 507 -7.82 -8.52 17.08
C ASP A 507 -8.97 -8.87 18.04
N LEU A 508 -9.96 -9.60 17.53
CA LEU A 508 -11.14 -10.06 18.28
C LEU A 508 -11.20 -11.58 18.31
N ASP A 509 -11.75 -12.14 19.39
CA ASP A 509 -11.87 -13.57 19.62
C ASP A 509 -13.25 -13.93 20.21
N PHE A 510 -14.15 -14.44 19.38
CA PHE A 510 -15.51 -14.83 19.76
C PHE A 510 -15.69 -16.36 19.76
N PRO A 511 -16.57 -16.92 20.61
CA PRO A 511 -16.94 -18.34 20.53
C PRO A 511 -17.87 -18.64 19.34
N LEU A 512 -18.68 -17.68 18.91
CA LEU A 512 -19.61 -17.81 17.80
C LEU A 512 -19.43 -16.67 16.79
N VAL A 513 -19.23 -17.03 15.52
CA VAL A 513 -19.24 -16.09 14.40
C VAL A 513 -20.32 -16.49 13.40
N LEU A 514 -21.25 -15.59 13.13
CA LEU A 514 -22.22 -15.71 12.05
C LEU A 514 -21.72 -14.87 10.87
N ARG A 515 -21.58 -15.47 9.69
CA ARG A 515 -21.12 -14.76 8.48
C ARG A 515 -22.17 -14.90 7.39
N ALA A 516 -22.70 -13.77 6.92
CA ALA A 516 -23.52 -13.78 5.70
C ALA A 516 -22.66 -14.32 4.55
N LEU A 517 -23.25 -15.15 3.67
CA LEU A 517 -22.58 -15.73 2.53
C LEU A 517 -21.85 -14.65 1.70
N ALA A 518 -20.57 -14.90 1.41
CA ALA A 518 -19.63 -13.94 0.87
C ALA A 518 -18.56 -14.66 0.02
N PRO A 519 -17.64 -13.95 -0.65
CA PRO A 519 -16.47 -14.55 -1.27
C PRO A 519 -15.72 -15.48 -0.28
N LEU A 520 -15.17 -16.58 -0.79
CA LEU A 520 -14.67 -17.67 0.05
C LEU A 520 -13.54 -17.23 1.00
N ASP A 521 -12.65 -16.36 0.54
CA ASP A 521 -11.57 -15.77 1.34
C ASP A 521 -12.10 -14.93 2.52
N ARG A 522 -13.22 -14.23 2.33
CA ARG A 522 -13.87 -13.36 3.32
C ARG A 522 -14.48 -14.19 4.45
N ILE A 523 -15.04 -15.36 4.11
CA ILE A 523 -15.56 -16.32 5.09
C ILE A 523 -14.44 -16.78 6.04
N VAL A 524 -13.27 -17.12 5.51
CA VAL A 524 -12.12 -17.56 6.32
C VAL A 524 -11.53 -16.43 7.16
N GLN A 525 -11.47 -15.22 6.60
CA GLN A 525 -11.01 -14.04 7.33
C GLN A 525 -11.90 -13.74 8.55
N ALA A 526 -13.23 -13.82 8.37
CA ALA A 526 -14.18 -13.72 9.48
C ALA A 526 -14.03 -14.88 10.48
N ALA A 527 -13.83 -16.11 9.99
CA ALA A 527 -13.57 -17.28 10.84
C ALA A 527 -12.30 -17.12 11.70
N GLY A 528 -11.30 -16.36 11.23
CA GLY A 528 -10.12 -15.98 12.02
C GLY A 528 -10.38 -15.02 13.19
N ARG A 529 -11.65 -14.69 13.46
CA ARG A 529 -12.14 -14.00 14.67
C ARG A 529 -12.92 -14.92 15.61
N CYS A 530 -13.02 -16.20 15.26
CA CYS A 530 -13.61 -17.24 16.09
C CYS A 530 -12.51 -18.12 16.68
N ASN A 531 -12.52 -18.30 18.00
CA ASN A 531 -11.53 -19.09 18.76
C ASN A 531 -10.08 -18.85 18.31
N ARG A 532 -9.73 -17.57 18.15
CA ARG A 532 -8.46 -17.07 17.65
C ARG A 532 -7.29 -17.46 18.54
N GLU A 533 -7.47 -17.49 19.85
CA GLU A 533 -6.44 -17.95 20.79
C GLU A 533 -6.45 -19.47 21.00
N GLY A 534 -7.44 -20.19 20.43
CA GLY A 534 -7.54 -21.65 20.54
C GLY A 534 -7.85 -22.15 21.96
N ARG A 535 -8.52 -21.32 22.77
CA ARG A 535 -8.88 -21.64 24.17
C ARG A 535 -10.05 -22.60 24.28
N LEU A 536 -10.91 -22.64 23.25
CA LEU A 536 -12.08 -23.50 23.19
C LEU A 536 -11.78 -24.76 22.37
N ALA A 537 -12.45 -25.85 22.69
CA ALA A 537 -12.44 -27.01 21.80
C ALA A 537 -13.13 -26.64 20.46
N PRO A 538 -12.70 -27.18 19.31
CA PRO A 538 -13.29 -26.83 18.02
C PRO A 538 -14.79 -27.09 17.90
N ALA A 539 -15.36 -27.99 18.71
CA ALA A 539 -16.79 -28.25 18.77
C ALA A 539 -17.59 -27.11 19.42
N ASP A 540 -16.95 -26.35 20.32
CA ASP A 540 -17.55 -25.23 21.06
C ASP A 540 -17.33 -23.88 20.35
N ALA A 541 -16.57 -23.89 19.24
CA ALA A 541 -16.24 -22.72 18.43
C ALA A 541 -16.85 -22.84 17.03
N ARG A 542 -17.95 -22.12 16.80
CA ARG A 542 -18.79 -22.31 15.60
C ARG A 542 -18.72 -21.10 14.67
N VAL A 543 -18.58 -21.40 13.38
CA VAL A 543 -18.72 -20.41 12.30
C VAL A 543 -19.90 -20.80 11.44
N ILE A 544 -20.99 -20.03 11.53
CA ILE A 544 -22.22 -20.27 10.77
C ILE A 544 -22.23 -19.37 9.53
N VAL A 545 -22.11 -19.95 8.35
CA VAL A 545 -22.22 -19.25 7.07
C VAL A 545 -23.67 -19.31 6.60
N PHE A 546 -24.43 -18.23 6.79
CA PHE A 546 -25.85 -18.18 6.47
C PHE A 546 -26.12 -17.43 5.16
N ARG A 547 -27.18 -17.81 4.45
CA ARG A 547 -27.70 -17.04 3.31
C ARG A 547 -28.85 -16.15 3.80
N PRO A 548 -28.77 -14.81 3.71
CA PRO A 548 -29.91 -13.96 4.09
C PRO A 548 -31.06 -14.14 3.09
N GLU A 549 -32.31 -14.22 3.56
CA GLU A 549 -33.51 -14.24 2.71
C GLU A 549 -33.67 -12.93 1.92
N LYS A 550 -33.40 -11.82 2.61
CA LYS A 550 -33.42 -10.46 2.06
C LYS A 550 -32.10 -9.81 2.44
N GLY A 551 -31.20 -9.63 1.49
CA GLY A 551 -29.92 -8.99 1.73
C GLY A 551 -29.30 -8.48 0.45
N LYS A 552 -28.48 -7.44 0.55
CA LYS A 552 -27.76 -6.89 -0.60
C LYS A 552 -26.36 -7.48 -0.67
N LEU A 553 -25.82 -7.54 -1.88
CA LEU A 553 -24.41 -7.83 -2.12
C LEU A 553 -23.74 -6.61 -2.73
N PRO A 554 -22.51 -6.26 -2.28
CA PRO A 554 -21.66 -5.36 -3.02
C PRO A 554 -21.59 -5.75 -4.50
N PRO A 555 -21.65 -4.79 -5.44
CA PRO A 555 -21.69 -5.08 -6.87
C PRO A 555 -20.33 -5.57 -7.39
N GLY A 556 -20.31 -6.00 -8.66
CA GLY A 556 -19.08 -6.38 -9.36
C GLY A 556 -18.48 -7.70 -8.84
N ASP A 557 -17.15 -7.75 -8.76
CA ASP A 557 -16.38 -8.96 -8.52
C ASP A 557 -16.70 -9.62 -7.17
N TYR A 558 -17.15 -8.83 -6.17
CA TYR A 558 -17.62 -9.36 -4.89
C TYR A 558 -18.85 -10.26 -5.05
N ARG A 559 -19.81 -9.86 -5.89
CA ARG A 559 -21.00 -10.67 -6.20
C ARG A 559 -20.59 -11.95 -6.92
N THR A 560 -19.78 -11.84 -7.98
CA THR A 560 -19.26 -13.00 -8.72
C THR A 560 -18.54 -13.98 -7.79
N GLY A 561 -17.70 -13.48 -6.88
CA GLY A 561 -17.04 -14.31 -5.87
C GLY A 561 -18.01 -14.97 -4.89
N THR A 562 -19.06 -14.25 -4.47
CA THR A 562 -20.11 -14.80 -3.60
C THR A 562 -20.87 -15.92 -4.29
N ASP A 563 -21.24 -15.74 -5.57
CA ASP A 563 -21.99 -16.74 -6.33
C ASP A 563 -21.16 -18.01 -6.57
N LEU A 564 -19.87 -17.86 -6.84
CA LEU A 564 -18.92 -18.98 -6.92
C LEU A 564 -18.76 -19.71 -5.58
N ALA A 565 -18.64 -18.95 -4.47
CA ALA A 565 -18.57 -19.54 -3.13
C ALA A 565 -19.87 -20.30 -2.80
N ALA A 566 -21.04 -19.76 -3.15
CA ALA A 566 -22.34 -20.41 -2.98
C ALA A 566 -22.40 -21.75 -3.73
N SER A 567 -21.94 -21.76 -4.99
CA SER A 567 -21.88 -22.96 -5.83
C SER A 567 -20.96 -24.03 -5.24
N LEU A 568 -19.78 -23.63 -4.75
CA LEU A 568 -18.84 -24.55 -4.10
C LEU A 568 -19.40 -25.14 -2.81
N LEU A 569 -19.92 -24.30 -1.90
CA LEU A 569 -20.49 -24.75 -0.62
C LEU A 569 -21.73 -25.62 -0.78
N GLY A 570 -22.45 -25.51 -1.91
CA GLY A 570 -23.57 -26.39 -2.26
C GLY A 570 -23.15 -27.83 -2.62
N GLN A 571 -21.86 -28.09 -2.86
CA GLN A 571 -21.36 -29.43 -3.15
C GLN A 571 -21.17 -30.22 -1.85
N ARG A 572 -21.66 -31.46 -1.79
CA ARG A 572 -21.81 -32.26 -0.54
C ARG A 572 -20.51 -32.66 0.19
N LYS A 573 -19.31 -32.13 -0.12
CA LYS A 573 -18.01 -32.55 0.47
C LYS A 573 -16.92 -31.47 0.50
N VAL A 574 -17.25 -30.21 0.73
CA VAL A 574 -16.21 -29.16 0.84
C VAL A 574 -15.66 -29.08 2.27
N ASP A 575 -14.34 -29.20 2.42
CA ASP A 575 -13.63 -28.92 3.67
C ASP A 575 -12.90 -27.57 3.55
N LEU A 576 -13.37 -26.56 4.29
CA LEU A 576 -12.74 -25.24 4.33
C LEU A 576 -11.38 -25.24 5.04
N HIS A 577 -10.99 -26.33 5.70
CA HIS A 577 -9.63 -26.48 6.21
C HIS A 577 -8.63 -26.97 5.15
N ASP A 578 -9.10 -27.38 3.96
CA ASP A 578 -8.22 -27.77 2.85
C ASP A 578 -7.79 -26.52 2.04
N PRO A 579 -6.48 -26.15 2.06
CA PRO A 579 -5.99 -25.00 1.30
C PRO A 579 -6.22 -25.10 -0.22
N LYS A 580 -6.40 -26.31 -0.78
CA LYS A 580 -6.62 -26.51 -2.22
C LYS A 580 -7.95 -25.94 -2.71
N VAL A 581 -8.96 -25.86 -1.84
CA VAL A 581 -10.29 -25.33 -2.19
C VAL A 581 -10.18 -23.86 -2.61
N TYR A 582 -9.33 -23.08 -1.95
CA TYR A 582 -9.13 -21.66 -2.26
C TYR A 582 -8.46 -21.47 -3.61
N GLU A 583 -7.46 -22.27 -3.94
CA GLU A 583 -6.80 -22.18 -5.24
C GLU A 583 -7.77 -22.49 -6.38
N ALA A 584 -8.65 -23.50 -6.20
CA ALA A 584 -9.70 -23.83 -7.16
C ALA A 584 -10.73 -22.69 -7.30
N TYR A 585 -11.17 -22.12 -6.17
CA TYR A 585 -12.09 -20.98 -6.13
C TYR A 585 -11.52 -19.76 -6.87
N PHE A 586 -10.29 -19.35 -6.57
CA PHE A 586 -9.67 -18.18 -7.20
C PHE A 586 -9.43 -18.41 -8.70
N ARG A 587 -9.10 -19.64 -9.11
CA ARG A 587 -8.99 -19.99 -10.53
C ARG A 587 -10.30 -19.74 -11.27
N GLN A 588 -11.44 -20.12 -10.70
CA GLN A 588 -12.76 -19.85 -11.29
C GLN A 588 -13.11 -18.36 -11.26
N LEU A 589 -12.82 -17.68 -10.15
CA LEU A 589 -13.08 -16.23 -10.01
C LEU A 589 -12.36 -15.43 -11.09
N TYR A 590 -11.06 -15.66 -11.27
CA TYR A 590 -10.26 -14.94 -12.25
C TYR A 590 -10.60 -15.28 -13.71
N GLN A 591 -11.31 -16.38 -13.96
CA GLN A 591 -11.88 -16.69 -15.28
C GLN A 591 -13.20 -15.95 -15.53
N ALA A 592 -13.90 -15.56 -14.47
CA ALA A 592 -15.21 -14.93 -14.53
C ALA A 592 -15.17 -13.39 -14.49
N VAL A 593 -14.01 -12.79 -14.24
CA VAL A 593 -13.84 -11.32 -14.09
C VAL A 593 -12.77 -10.76 -15.04
N ASP A 594 -12.89 -9.49 -15.40
CA ASP A 594 -11.88 -8.78 -16.18
C ASP A 594 -10.75 -8.27 -15.27
N ILE A 595 -9.58 -8.91 -15.40
CA ILE A 595 -8.40 -8.62 -14.58
C ILE A 595 -7.58 -7.40 -15.04
N ASP A 596 -7.96 -6.76 -16.15
CA ASP A 596 -7.44 -5.47 -16.61
C ASP A 596 -8.57 -4.56 -17.09
N LYS A 597 -9.63 -4.43 -16.27
CA LYS A 597 -10.88 -3.71 -16.57
C LYS A 597 -10.65 -2.29 -17.09
N HIS A 598 -9.61 -1.62 -16.62
CA HIS A 598 -9.28 -0.24 -16.99
C HIS A 598 -8.30 -0.13 -18.17
N LYS A 599 -7.90 -1.27 -18.77
CA LYS A 599 -6.95 -1.40 -19.88
C LYS A 599 -5.60 -0.76 -19.58
N ILE A 600 -5.10 -0.97 -18.36
CA ILE A 600 -3.87 -0.37 -17.87
C ILE A 600 -2.68 -0.87 -18.68
N ASN A 601 -2.60 -2.17 -19.01
CA ASN A 601 -1.47 -2.68 -19.78
C ASN A 601 -1.44 -2.12 -21.21
N GLU A 602 -2.60 -1.86 -21.83
CA GLU A 602 -2.67 -1.18 -23.13
C GLU A 602 -2.09 0.24 -23.04
N LEU A 603 -2.45 1.00 -22.00
CA LEU A 603 -1.93 2.35 -21.76
C LEU A 603 -0.42 2.35 -21.47
N ARG A 604 0.06 1.38 -20.68
CA ARG A 604 1.50 1.16 -20.42
C ARG A 604 2.24 0.85 -21.71
N ALA A 605 1.73 -0.06 -22.54
CA ALA A 605 2.35 -0.40 -23.83
C ALA A 605 2.45 0.80 -24.79
N ARG A 606 1.56 1.79 -24.66
CA ARG A 606 1.57 3.06 -25.40
C ARG A 606 2.39 4.18 -24.76
N LEU A 607 3.07 3.91 -23.63
CA LEU A 607 3.85 4.90 -22.88
C LEU A 607 3.02 6.13 -22.45
N ASN A 608 1.75 5.91 -22.06
CA ASN A 608 0.90 6.98 -21.53
C ASN A 608 0.94 7.01 -19.99
N PHE A 609 2.07 7.45 -19.43
CA PHE A 609 2.30 7.45 -17.99
C PHE A 609 1.27 8.25 -17.17
N PRO A 610 0.82 9.46 -17.59
CA PRO A 610 -0.22 10.20 -16.85
C PRO A 610 -1.54 9.44 -16.75
N GLU A 611 -2.02 8.87 -17.87
CA GLU A 611 -3.30 8.14 -17.89
C GLU A 611 -3.21 6.80 -17.11
N VAL A 612 -2.06 6.12 -17.19
CA VAL A 612 -1.79 4.94 -16.35
C VAL A 612 -1.93 5.30 -14.87
N ALA A 613 -1.28 6.37 -14.42
CA ALA A 613 -1.35 6.79 -13.03
C ALA A 613 -2.76 7.26 -12.60
N ALA A 614 -3.54 7.83 -13.53
CA ALA A 614 -4.91 8.25 -13.25
C ALA A 614 -5.88 7.06 -13.09
N ARG A 615 -5.74 6.02 -13.93
CA ARG A 615 -6.64 4.86 -13.95
C ARG A 615 -6.21 3.72 -13.05
N PHE A 616 -4.92 3.58 -12.77
CA PHE A 616 -4.41 2.54 -11.87
C PHE A 616 -4.62 2.99 -10.42
N ARG A 617 -5.81 2.73 -9.89
CA ARG A 617 -6.19 3.00 -8.50
C ARG A 617 -6.63 1.70 -7.84
N LEU A 618 -6.01 1.38 -6.70
CA LEU A 618 -6.37 0.18 -5.94
C LEU A 618 -7.68 0.37 -5.17
N ILE A 619 -8.00 1.62 -4.83
CA ILE A 619 -9.24 2.04 -4.19
C ILE A 619 -9.84 3.16 -5.03
N GLU A 620 -11.13 3.08 -5.36
CA GLU A 620 -11.82 4.13 -6.10
C GLU A 620 -11.90 5.42 -5.27
N GLU A 621 -11.41 6.55 -5.80
CA GLU A 621 -11.33 7.85 -5.12
C GLU A 621 -12.61 8.71 -5.31
N ASP A 622 -13.81 8.12 -5.44
CA ASP A 622 -15.07 8.89 -5.54
C ASP A 622 -15.65 9.30 -4.17
N THR A 623 -14.77 9.68 -3.24
CA THR A 623 -15.17 10.14 -1.90
C THR A 623 -14.59 11.48 -1.53
N VAL A 624 -15.25 12.10 -0.56
CA VAL A 624 -14.81 13.32 0.11
C VAL A 624 -14.70 13.06 1.61
N PRO A 625 -13.63 13.53 2.27
CA PRO A 625 -13.47 13.36 3.70
C PRO A 625 -14.37 14.33 4.46
N LEU A 626 -15.23 13.78 5.32
CA LEU A 626 -16.16 14.51 6.16
C LEU A 626 -15.76 14.39 7.63
N VAL A 627 -15.49 15.53 8.27
CA VAL A 627 -15.11 15.63 9.70
C VAL A 627 -16.37 15.54 10.55
N VAL A 628 -16.43 14.56 11.46
CA VAL A 628 -17.52 14.40 12.43
C VAL A 628 -17.05 14.70 13.85
N ARG A 629 -17.97 15.13 14.73
CA ARG A 629 -17.68 15.36 16.15
C ARG A 629 -17.79 14.06 16.94
N TRP A 630 -16.66 13.55 17.42
CA TRP A 630 -16.61 12.41 18.33
C TRP A 630 -15.61 12.66 19.48
N PRO A 631 -15.93 12.28 20.73
CA PRO A 631 -17.30 12.06 21.25
C PRO A 631 -18.17 13.31 21.05
N ARG A 632 -19.50 13.19 21.18
CA ARG A 632 -20.43 14.32 20.94
C ARG A 632 -20.16 15.49 21.89
N GLU A 633 -19.91 15.21 23.15
CA GLU A 633 -19.58 16.20 24.17
C GLU A 633 -18.07 16.23 24.41
N GLY A 634 -17.47 17.43 24.45
CA GLY A 634 -16.04 17.59 24.68
C GLY A 634 -15.15 17.14 23.53
N SER A 635 -15.69 17.07 22.29
CA SER A 635 -14.92 16.60 21.13
C SER A 635 -13.64 17.43 20.94
N PRO A 636 -12.47 16.79 20.77
CA PRO A 636 -11.23 17.49 20.40
C PRO A 636 -11.35 18.25 19.07
N VAL A 637 -12.29 17.84 18.21
CA VAL A 637 -12.57 18.42 16.89
C VAL A 637 -12.99 19.89 17.02
N GLU A 638 -13.74 20.28 18.05
CA GLU A 638 -14.23 21.65 18.21
C GLU A 638 -13.08 22.66 18.32
N LYS A 639 -12.08 22.34 19.13
CA LYS A 639 -10.88 23.18 19.29
C LYS A 639 -10.08 23.27 17.99
N ILE A 640 -9.98 22.17 17.25
CA ILE A 640 -9.23 22.12 15.99
C ILE A 640 -9.95 22.93 14.90
N LEU A 641 -11.28 22.80 14.79
CA LEU A 641 -12.08 23.58 13.86
C LEU A 641 -12.08 25.07 14.22
N ALA A 642 -12.12 25.42 15.50
CA ALA A 642 -11.99 26.82 15.94
C ALA A 642 -10.65 27.42 15.49
N GLN A 643 -9.54 26.69 15.64
CA GLN A 643 -8.21 27.10 15.16
C GLN A 643 -8.16 27.25 13.62
N LEU A 644 -8.84 26.36 12.88
CA LEU A 644 -8.93 26.46 11.43
C LEU A 644 -9.75 27.67 10.97
N HIS A 645 -10.82 28.03 11.68
CA HIS A 645 -11.69 29.16 11.33
C HIS A 645 -11.11 30.52 11.72
N THR A 646 -10.38 30.62 12.84
CA THR A 646 -9.75 31.89 13.28
C THR A 646 -8.43 32.17 12.55
N GLY A 647 -7.79 31.14 12.00
CA GLY A 647 -6.51 31.20 11.30
C GLY A 647 -6.59 31.71 9.87
N SER A 648 -7.28 32.83 9.60
CA SER A 648 -7.36 33.48 8.27
C SER A 648 -6.02 33.91 7.65
N GLY A 649 -4.90 33.60 8.31
CA GLY A 649 -3.52 33.76 7.83
C GLY A 649 -2.57 32.61 8.22
N ALA A 650 -3.09 31.43 8.58
CA ALA A 650 -2.26 30.29 8.96
C ALA A 650 -1.33 29.89 7.79
N ASN A 651 -0.02 29.83 8.04
CA ASN A 651 0.93 29.32 7.07
C ASN A 651 0.48 27.94 6.60
N ARG A 652 0.66 27.60 5.30
CA ARG A 652 0.28 26.30 4.72
C ARG A 652 0.74 25.08 5.55
N GLY A 653 1.80 25.23 6.35
CA GLY A 653 2.29 24.21 7.28
C GLY A 653 1.37 23.95 8.48
N GLU A 654 0.85 25.00 9.14
CA GLU A 654 -0.03 24.87 10.31
C GLU A 654 -1.38 24.27 9.95
N ALA A 655 -1.96 24.71 8.83
CA ALA A 655 -3.20 24.12 8.31
C ALA A 655 -3.04 22.60 8.07
N ARG A 656 -1.90 22.16 7.50
CA ARG A 656 -1.63 20.73 7.30
C ARG A 656 -1.51 19.95 8.62
N LEU A 657 -0.94 20.55 9.68
CA LEU A 657 -0.86 19.92 11.00
C LEU A 657 -2.25 19.75 11.62
N LEU A 658 -3.09 20.80 11.56
CA LEU A 658 -4.47 20.73 12.05
C LEU A 658 -5.30 19.68 11.29
N LEU A 659 -5.14 19.60 9.96
CA LEU A 659 -5.80 18.57 9.14
C LEU A 659 -5.37 17.15 9.50
N ARG A 660 -4.08 16.93 9.84
CA ARG A 660 -3.62 15.63 10.34
C ARG A 660 -4.29 15.25 11.65
N ARG A 661 -4.45 16.20 12.57
CA ARG A 661 -5.15 15.97 13.85
C ARG A 661 -6.64 15.66 13.66
N LEU A 662 -7.25 16.06 12.53
CA LEU A 662 -8.62 15.70 12.19
C LEU A 662 -8.77 14.29 11.58
N GLN A 663 -7.70 13.66 11.08
CA GLN A 663 -7.78 12.36 10.40
C GLN A 663 -8.55 11.26 11.17
N PRO A 664 -8.37 11.09 12.50
CA PRO A 664 -9.12 10.09 13.27
C PRO A 664 -10.64 10.31 13.27
N TYR A 665 -11.09 11.52 12.97
CA TYR A 665 -12.48 11.96 13.02
C TYR A 665 -13.10 12.10 11.63
N LEU A 666 -12.45 11.57 10.59
CA LEU A 666 -12.97 11.58 9.23
C LEU A 666 -13.85 10.35 8.96
N VAL A 667 -14.91 10.57 8.19
CA VAL A 667 -15.69 9.55 7.49
C VAL A 667 -15.68 9.91 6.00
N ASN A 668 -15.35 8.94 5.14
CA ASN A 668 -15.31 9.19 3.69
C ASN A 668 -16.68 8.95 3.07
N VAL A 669 -17.34 10.02 2.63
CA VAL A 669 -18.67 9.95 2.01
C VAL A 669 -18.57 10.07 0.49
N ARG A 670 -19.46 9.42 -0.26
CA ARG A 670 -19.44 9.47 -1.73
C ARG A 670 -19.67 10.89 -2.22
N ARG A 671 -18.90 11.34 -3.20
CA ARG A 671 -18.94 12.72 -3.69
C ARG A 671 -20.34 13.14 -4.18
N ARG A 672 -21.07 12.22 -4.81
CA ARG A 672 -22.46 12.45 -5.27
C ARG A 672 -23.43 12.86 -4.15
N VAL A 673 -23.19 12.43 -2.91
CA VAL A 673 -24.06 12.73 -1.76
C VAL A 673 -23.75 14.11 -1.17
N LEU A 674 -22.54 14.63 -1.41
CA LEU A 674 -22.12 15.93 -0.90
C LEU A 674 -23.05 17.05 -1.38
N SER A 675 -23.46 17.02 -2.65
CA SER A 675 -24.35 18.04 -3.22
C SER A 675 -25.70 18.09 -2.50
N ASP A 676 -26.27 16.95 -2.15
CA ASP A 676 -27.53 16.89 -1.40
C ASP A 676 -27.37 17.45 0.02
N TYR A 677 -26.26 17.12 0.69
CA TYR A 677 -25.96 17.66 2.02
C TYR A 677 -25.68 19.16 2.02
N GLN A 678 -25.06 19.68 0.96
CA GLN A 678 -24.86 21.12 0.79
C GLN A 678 -26.22 21.84 0.65
N GLN A 679 -27.12 21.30 -0.17
CA GLN A 679 -28.47 21.87 -0.34
C GLN A 679 -29.29 21.86 0.95
N GLN A 680 -29.10 20.83 1.79
CA GLN A 680 -29.75 20.71 3.10
C GLN A 680 -29.05 21.52 4.22
N GLY A 681 -27.92 22.16 3.94
CA GLY A 681 -27.15 22.90 4.96
C GLY A 681 -26.50 22.01 6.03
N LEU A 682 -26.32 20.72 5.75
CA LEU A 682 -25.77 19.74 6.69
C LEU A 682 -24.24 19.66 6.66
N VAL A 683 -23.60 20.35 5.72
CA VAL A 683 -22.14 20.40 5.59
C VAL A 683 -21.63 21.81 5.37
N ARG A 684 -20.40 22.05 5.82
CA ARG A 684 -19.64 23.28 5.57
C ARG A 684 -18.28 22.96 4.97
N GLU A 685 -17.88 23.70 3.94
CA GLU A 685 -16.56 23.53 3.32
C GLU A 685 -15.44 24.02 4.25
N LEU A 686 -14.37 23.23 4.34
CA LEU A 686 -13.13 23.56 5.03
C LEU A 686 -11.98 23.66 4.02
N PRO A 687 -10.86 24.33 4.36
CA PRO A 687 -9.70 24.40 3.48
C PRO A 687 -9.18 23.03 3.01
N LEU A 688 -8.57 23.00 1.83
CA LEU A 688 -7.92 21.82 1.23
C LEU A 688 -8.87 20.65 0.93
N GLY A 689 -10.16 20.93 0.66
CA GLY A 689 -11.12 19.95 0.17
C GLY A 689 -11.72 19.04 1.26
N LEU A 690 -11.62 19.44 2.53
CA LEU A 690 -12.33 18.80 3.63
C LEU A 690 -13.72 19.41 3.81
N TRP A 691 -14.61 18.64 4.42
CA TRP A 691 -15.95 19.08 4.77
C TRP A 691 -16.21 18.84 6.25
N GLU A 692 -16.93 19.76 6.89
CA GLU A 692 -17.43 19.61 8.24
C GLU A 692 -18.87 19.09 8.22
N TRP A 693 -19.17 18.09 9.05
CA TRP A 693 -20.53 17.63 9.29
C TRP A 693 -21.23 18.48 10.36
N LEU A 694 -22.38 19.04 10.00
CA LEU A 694 -23.25 19.82 10.88
C LEU A 694 -24.51 19.05 11.33
N GLY A 695 -24.77 17.89 10.72
CA GLY A 695 -25.88 17.03 11.10
C GLY A 695 -25.63 16.19 12.36
N HIS A 696 -26.59 15.31 12.67
CA HIS A 696 -26.46 14.35 13.77
C HIS A 696 -25.44 13.25 13.45
N TYR A 697 -24.59 12.90 14.40
CA TYR A 697 -23.71 11.72 14.34
C TYR A 697 -24.10 10.78 15.47
N HIS A 698 -24.73 9.65 15.14
CA HIS A 698 -25.36 8.78 16.12
C HIS A 698 -24.33 7.94 16.89
N GLN A 699 -24.54 7.73 18.19
CA GLN A 699 -23.60 7.02 19.06
C GLN A 699 -23.38 5.54 18.67
N VAL A 700 -24.41 4.85 18.19
CA VAL A 700 -24.30 3.46 17.69
C VAL A 700 -24.14 3.38 16.15
N ARG A 701 -24.89 4.17 15.38
CA ARG A 701 -24.95 4.08 13.90
C ARG A 701 -23.95 4.99 13.16
N GLY A 702 -23.32 5.96 13.83
CA GLY A 702 -22.50 6.99 13.19
C GLY A 702 -23.29 7.80 12.18
N LEU A 703 -22.79 7.90 10.94
CA LEU A 703 -23.52 8.52 9.82
C LEU A 703 -24.62 7.63 9.21
N GLY A 704 -24.78 6.39 9.70
CA GLY A 704 -25.82 5.48 9.21
C GLY A 704 -27.25 5.85 9.62
N ASP A 705 -27.41 6.85 10.50
CA ASP A 705 -28.71 7.36 10.98
C ASP A 705 -29.30 8.47 10.08
N THR A 706 -28.95 8.44 8.79
CA THR A 706 -29.47 9.41 7.82
C THR A 706 -30.56 8.76 6.95
N THR A 707 -31.36 9.56 6.27
CA THR A 707 -32.40 9.07 5.34
C THR A 707 -31.83 8.43 4.07
N ILE A 708 -30.51 8.52 3.87
CA ILE A 708 -29.79 8.00 2.71
C ILE A 708 -29.33 6.57 3.04
N ASP A 709 -29.52 5.65 2.09
CA ASP A 709 -29.00 4.29 2.18
C ASP A 709 -27.50 4.33 2.56
N PRO A 710 -27.08 3.73 3.69
CA PRO A 710 -25.69 3.75 4.14
C PRO A 710 -24.68 3.29 3.09
N GLU A 711 -25.07 2.37 2.19
CA GLU A 711 -24.23 1.94 1.06
C GLU A 711 -24.05 3.01 -0.02
N ALA A 712 -25.04 3.88 -0.19
CA ALA A 712 -24.93 5.02 -1.06
C ALA A 712 -24.13 6.17 -0.44
N LEU A 713 -24.03 6.19 0.90
CA LEU A 713 -23.44 7.25 1.71
C LEU A 713 -21.93 7.10 1.92
N VAL A 714 -21.49 5.99 2.50
CA VAL A 714 -20.10 5.78 2.95
C VAL A 714 -19.46 4.63 2.15
N ILE A 715 -18.16 4.69 1.87
CA ILE A 715 -17.39 3.54 1.33
C ILE A 715 -17.36 2.42 2.36
#